data_AF-A0A6A6C4K2-F1
#
_entry.id   AF-A0A6A6C4K2-F1
#
_cell.length_a   1.000
_cell.length_b   1.000
_cell.length_c   1.000
_cell.angle_alpha   90.00
_cell.angle_beta   90.00
_cell.angle_gamma   90.00
#
_symmetry.space_group_name_H-M   'P 1'
#
loop_
_entity.id
_entity.type
_entity.pdbx_description
1 polymer ?
#
loop_
_entity_poly.entity_id
_entity_poly.type
_entity_poly.pdbx_seq_one_letter_code
_entity_poly.pdbx_strand_id
1 'polypeptide(L)'
;MSSSMHSRFRKLVGSTRRSSNNSLTSNTNSSQTTLAAPTSSPSPNPNGQQQQQPPSSAAASTTSTSSALSASNASTAQQASASSTSLAQMNPNNPQQPLGRPPSYQYANQGNGNLGAPPHPNSGRPSSPMPPPPINTGGGHAYAPAHNQNMYNQPAPPGYPMNNQPSGYGYGVPAPQGPNSYNRLAEVEGSARSKAQLIVGIDFGTTFSGVAFAFATNTEAKEDIIVEWPGAGTQTKQKIPTVLYYDQHQQVVGWGPDIAEALAPTGYPKPGVQKVEWFKLQLMLSGNTYIDPINLPPLPPGKSEIDVAADYLFKLRQAMRNQLQKTLGEVFNREERNIRYFLTVPAIWNDAGKAATRAAAIQAGFLRDENDNRLTLITEPEAAAMFCSKTGLLNLKVHDAVLIVDCGGGTVDLIAYEVEEESPFTVAECTAGSGDSCGSTALNRNFSNILRAKIRKMKLPDGSKTAGKVYAKSIMDFENRIKADFRNNGQKWAVDVGIDAEFPEAGIEEGYMTFTNEEILQCFEPVVNRILELVRNQIIAIQAQNRSLQNVLVVGGFGASEYLFQQIKLHVPPQFQNKVVRPMDSVAAIVKGAVTAGITERVITSRVARRHYLMATLQPFKEGHHPEQYRVPSLDGKDRCKYTRQIFVQKGQRVKIGEPVKVSFFRQVAPGATLMYEDVLYACDEDVCPEYTKDPRIKEIVTLTSDLSRKNLEKDFERMDTPQGTFYRVYFDIYLTLDGSEFNAELVCQGEVMGRCSARFR
;
A
#
# COMPACT_ATOMS: atom_id res chain seq x y z
N MET A 1 -41.97 -27.34 13.79
CA MET A 1 -42.38 -28.70 13.35
C MET A 1 -41.46 -29.09 12.20
N SER A 2 -40.36 -29.78 12.52
CA SER A 2 -40.11 -31.21 12.24
C SER A 2 -39.64 -31.42 10.80
N SER A 3 -38.54 -32.09 10.43
CA SER A 3 -37.46 -32.86 11.06
C SER A 3 -36.46 -33.14 9.91
N SER A 4 -35.14 -32.94 10.02
CA SER A 4 -34.16 -33.83 10.67
C SER A 4 -33.87 -35.17 9.95
N MET A 5 -32.59 -35.32 9.55
CA MET A 5 -31.70 -36.48 9.75
C MET A 5 -31.49 -37.61 8.70
N HIS A 6 -30.18 -37.81 8.43
CA HIS A 6 -29.39 -39.07 8.35
C HIS A 6 -29.57 -39.98 7.10
N SER A 7 -28.61 -40.79 6.59
CA SER A 7 -27.19 -41.16 6.78
C SER A 7 -27.07 -42.68 6.43
N ARG A 8 -26.00 -43.08 5.72
CA ARG A 8 -25.50 -44.48 5.46
C ARG A 8 -26.15 -45.25 4.29
N PHE A 9 -25.48 -46.13 3.51
CA PHE A 9 -24.43 -47.11 3.82
C PHE A 9 -23.71 -47.71 2.55
N ARG A 10 -22.41 -48.11 2.71
CA ARG A 10 -21.62 -49.25 2.13
C ARG A 10 -21.34 -49.34 0.61
N LYS A 11 -20.08 -49.30 0.12
CA LYS A 11 -18.93 -50.28 0.17
C LYS A 11 -19.21 -51.65 -0.48
N LEU A 12 -18.50 -51.93 -1.58
CA LEU A 12 -18.05 -53.28 -1.98
C LEU A 12 -16.71 -53.20 -2.73
N VAL A 13 -15.88 -54.22 -2.47
CA VAL A 13 -14.45 -54.38 -2.72
C VAL A 13 -14.24 -55.32 -3.91
N GLY A 14 -13.14 -55.16 -4.66
CA GLY A 14 -12.69 -56.17 -5.62
C GLY A 14 -11.33 -55.84 -6.26
N SER A 15 -10.25 -56.36 -5.67
CA SER A 15 -8.86 -56.33 -6.14
C SER A 15 -8.59 -57.44 -7.16
N THR A 16 -7.66 -57.25 -8.11
CA THR A 16 -6.61 -58.25 -8.40
C THR A 16 -5.47 -57.71 -9.27
N ARG A 17 -4.23 -57.89 -8.77
CA ARG A 17 -2.95 -57.82 -9.48
C ARG A 17 -2.77 -59.04 -10.38
N ARG A 18 -2.00 -58.92 -11.47
CA ARG A 18 -1.04 -59.95 -11.90
C ARG A 18 0.11 -59.37 -12.74
N SER A 19 1.30 -59.88 -12.45
CA SER A 19 2.59 -59.62 -13.08
C SER A 19 3.09 -60.94 -13.68
N SER A 20 3.79 -60.91 -14.81
CA SER A 20 4.78 -61.94 -15.18
C SER A 20 5.60 -61.55 -16.41
N ASN A 21 6.92 -61.77 -16.28
CA ASN A 21 8.03 -61.63 -17.22
C ASN A 21 7.89 -62.43 -18.53
N ASN A 22 8.62 -62.00 -19.58
CA ASN A 22 9.56 -62.87 -20.31
C ASN A 22 10.61 -62.08 -21.13
N SER A 23 11.76 -62.72 -21.35
CA SER A 23 13.09 -62.22 -21.71
C SER A 23 13.54 -62.54 -23.16
N LEU A 24 14.74 -62.01 -23.53
CA LEU A 24 15.70 -62.36 -24.63
C LEU A 24 15.59 -61.44 -25.90
N THR A 25 16.64 -60.88 -26.53
CA THR A 25 18.08 -61.22 -26.69
C THR A 25 18.99 -59.99 -27.01
N SER A 26 20.25 -60.10 -26.53
CA SER A 26 21.57 -59.54 -26.95
C SER A 26 21.77 -58.59 -28.15
N ASN A 27 22.58 -57.54 -27.96
CA ASN A 27 23.97 -57.52 -28.49
C ASN A 27 24.87 -56.45 -27.83
N THR A 28 26.14 -56.83 -27.70
CA THR A 28 27.27 -56.25 -26.96
C THR A 28 28.06 -55.20 -27.75
N ASN A 29 28.64 -54.20 -27.07
CA ASN A 29 30.10 -54.01 -27.07
C ASN A 29 30.59 -53.09 -25.94
N SER A 30 31.57 -53.61 -25.21
CA SER A 30 32.41 -53.10 -24.13
C SER A 30 33.37 -51.98 -24.58
N SER A 31 33.79 -51.08 -23.70
CA SER A 31 35.08 -51.16 -22.96
C SER A 31 35.02 -50.22 -21.73
N GLN A 32 34.95 -50.72 -20.49
CA GLN A 32 36.05 -51.04 -19.56
C GLN A 32 36.91 -49.82 -19.15
N THR A 33 36.66 -49.25 -17.95
CA THR A 33 37.31 -49.52 -16.63
C THR A 33 38.61 -48.70 -16.42
N THR A 34 38.98 -48.16 -15.25
CA THR A 34 38.83 -48.61 -13.86
C THR A 34 39.24 -47.49 -12.88
N LEU A 35 38.48 -47.37 -11.76
CA LEU A 35 38.89 -47.28 -10.34
C LEU A 35 40.14 -46.47 -9.92
N ALA A 36 39.96 -45.54 -8.97
CA ALA A 36 40.15 -45.76 -7.52
C ALA A 36 40.16 -44.44 -6.70
N ALA A 37 39.50 -44.46 -5.52
CA ALA A 37 39.71 -43.56 -4.38
C ALA A 37 40.90 -44.07 -3.51
N PRO A 38 41.33 -43.49 -2.35
CA PRO A 38 40.75 -42.40 -1.53
C PRO A 38 41.79 -41.42 -0.90
N THR A 39 41.33 -40.50 -0.02
CA THR A 39 41.91 -40.07 1.30
C THR A 39 41.91 -38.55 1.61
N SER A 40 41.28 -38.24 2.75
CA SER A 40 41.48 -37.21 3.80
C SER A 40 42.36 -35.94 3.60
N SER A 41 41.73 -34.76 3.78
CA SER A 41 42.08 -33.54 4.57
C SER A 41 43.55 -33.26 4.96
N PRO A 42 44.05 -31.99 5.00
CA PRO A 42 43.51 -30.92 5.88
C PRO A 42 43.63 -29.45 5.39
N SER A 43 43.01 -28.54 6.15
CA SER A 43 43.18 -27.07 6.10
C SER A 43 44.64 -26.61 6.21
N PRO A 44 44.95 -25.36 5.80
CA PRO A 44 45.39 -24.40 6.82
C PRO A 44 45.02 -22.93 6.55
N ASN A 45 44.99 -22.16 7.64
CA ASN A 45 45.34 -20.73 7.73
C ASN A 45 46.56 -20.68 8.68
N PRO A 46 47.61 -19.85 8.49
CA PRO A 46 47.58 -18.51 9.10
C PRO A 46 48.48 -17.41 8.44
N ASN A 47 48.35 -16.18 8.99
CA ASN A 47 49.06 -14.92 8.74
C ASN A 47 50.61 -14.95 8.52
N GLY A 48 51.11 -13.95 7.76
CA GLY A 48 52.51 -13.49 7.78
C GLY A 48 52.76 -12.25 6.89
N GLN A 49 53.28 -11.17 7.50
CA GLN A 49 53.47 -9.79 7.01
C GLN A 49 54.47 -9.58 5.85
N GLN A 50 54.33 -8.50 5.06
CA GLN A 50 55.41 -7.50 4.84
C GLN A 50 54.97 -6.23 4.08
N GLN A 51 55.58 -5.11 4.48
CA GLN A 51 55.44 -3.73 4.02
C GLN A 51 56.01 -3.50 2.61
N GLN A 52 55.48 -2.52 1.85
CA GLN A 52 56.24 -1.41 1.24
C GLN A 52 55.33 -0.50 0.37
N GLN A 53 55.34 0.81 0.66
CA GLN A 53 55.05 1.92 -0.27
C GLN A 53 56.30 2.20 -1.16
N PRO A 54 56.32 3.22 -2.04
CA PRO A 54 55.50 3.58 -3.22
C PRO A 54 56.45 3.62 -4.48
N PRO A 55 56.24 4.34 -5.62
CA PRO A 55 56.26 5.81 -5.65
C PRO A 55 55.37 6.51 -6.72
N SER A 56 55.29 7.83 -6.54
CA SER A 56 54.83 8.88 -7.45
C SER A 56 55.97 9.46 -8.31
N SER A 57 55.68 9.87 -9.56
CA SER A 57 56.32 10.96 -10.33
C SER A 57 55.54 11.16 -11.65
N ALA A 58 55.00 12.32 -12.03
CA ALA A 58 55.55 13.65 -12.36
C ALA A 58 56.23 13.73 -13.74
N ALA A 59 55.68 14.61 -14.62
CA ALA A 59 56.31 15.44 -15.69
C ALA A 59 55.34 15.62 -16.89
N ALA A 60 54.79 16.82 -17.15
CA ALA A 60 55.36 17.95 -17.93
C ALA A 60 55.20 17.76 -19.46
N SER A 61 54.24 18.41 -20.12
CA SER A 61 54.25 19.77 -20.71
C SER A 61 54.89 19.86 -22.12
N THR A 62 54.14 20.38 -23.09
CA THR A 62 54.57 21.28 -24.21
C THR A 62 53.34 21.64 -25.06
N THR A 63 52.81 22.87 -24.99
CA THR A 63 52.91 23.98 -25.99
C THR A 63 52.44 23.59 -27.39
N SER A 64 51.40 24.17 -28.00
CA SER A 64 51.19 25.55 -28.51
C SER A 64 50.03 25.41 -29.52
N THR A 65 49.19 26.37 -29.94
CA THR A 65 49.23 27.83 -30.02
C THR A 65 47.79 28.31 -30.32
N SER A 66 47.49 29.50 -29.84
CA SER A 66 46.33 30.36 -30.11
C SER A 66 46.15 30.77 -31.58
N SER A 67 44.91 31.00 -32.02
CA SER A 67 44.52 32.26 -32.68
C SER A 67 43.00 32.40 -32.77
N ALA A 68 42.57 33.65 -32.58
CA ALA A 68 41.19 34.10 -32.49
C ALA A 68 40.78 34.90 -33.73
N LEU A 69 39.48 35.18 -33.81
CA LEU A 69 38.80 36.29 -34.52
C LEU A 69 38.71 36.23 -36.06
N SER A 70 37.48 36.24 -36.57
CA SER A 70 36.99 37.36 -37.38
C SER A 70 35.47 37.27 -37.61
N ALA A 71 34.82 38.41 -37.42
CA ALA A 71 33.45 38.68 -37.82
C ALA A 71 33.39 39.01 -39.32
N SER A 72 32.26 38.73 -39.99
CA SER A 72 31.75 39.60 -41.05
C SER A 72 30.27 39.35 -41.33
N ASN A 73 29.59 40.48 -41.56
CA ASN A 73 28.19 40.71 -41.87
C ASN A 73 27.81 40.33 -43.32
N ALA A 74 26.50 40.51 -43.59
CA ALA A 74 25.83 40.81 -44.87
C ALA A 74 25.13 39.59 -45.51
N SER A 75 23.82 39.43 -45.33
CA SER A 75 22.72 40.11 -46.04
C SER A 75 22.55 39.69 -47.50
N THR A 76 21.48 38.94 -47.79
CA THR A 76 20.70 39.20 -49.01
C THR A 76 19.27 38.68 -48.82
N ALA A 77 18.33 39.61 -48.97
CA ALA A 77 16.91 39.37 -49.09
C ALA A 77 16.60 38.84 -50.49
N GLN A 78 15.56 38.00 -50.61
CA GLN A 78 14.68 38.02 -51.78
C GLN A 78 13.25 37.66 -51.38
N GLN A 79 12.36 38.57 -51.74
CA GLN A 79 10.91 38.58 -51.59
C GLN A 79 10.23 37.79 -52.72
N ALA A 80 8.89 37.67 -52.54
CA ALA A 80 7.82 37.47 -53.53
C ALA A 80 7.42 36.00 -53.76
N SER A 81 6.15 35.64 -53.85
CA SER A 81 4.89 36.41 -53.92
C SER A 81 3.69 35.48 -53.71
N ALA A 82 2.59 36.08 -53.26
CA ALA A 82 1.28 35.48 -53.07
C ALA A 82 0.56 35.15 -54.40
N SER A 83 -0.44 34.27 -54.33
CA SER A 83 -1.57 34.25 -55.27
C SER A 83 -2.81 33.65 -54.60
N SER A 84 -3.91 34.39 -54.67
CA SER A 84 -5.24 34.12 -54.13
C SER A 84 -6.25 34.15 -55.27
N THR A 85 -7.24 33.23 -55.28
CA THR A 85 -8.57 33.32 -55.96
C THR A 85 -9.24 31.94 -55.86
N SER A 86 -10.54 31.71 -55.72
CA SER A 86 -11.76 32.48 -55.45
C SER A 86 -12.94 31.46 -55.39
N LEU A 87 -14.03 31.82 -54.70
CA LEU A 87 -15.26 31.04 -54.45
C LEU A 87 -16.07 30.62 -55.71
N ALA A 88 -16.88 29.55 -55.54
CA ALA A 88 -18.20 29.40 -56.17
C ALA A 88 -19.20 28.70 -55.20
N GLN A 89 -20.44 29.21 -55.14
CA GLN A 89 -21.59 28.72 -54.33
C GLN A 89 -22.58 27.89 -55.18
N MET A 90 -23.22 26.86 -54.61
CA MET A 90 -24.70 26.66 -54.48
C MET A 90 -25.12 25.19 -54.16
N ASN A 91 -25.58 24.96 -52.91
CA ASN A 91 -26.76 24.22 -52.35
C ASN A 91 -27.40 22.95 -53.02
N PRO A 92 -28.28 22.15 -52.32
CA PRO A 92 -28.25 21.55 -50.97
C PRO A 92 -28.73 20.06 -50.92
N ASN A 93 -28.33 19.27 -49.89
CA ASN A 93 -29.20 18.28 -49.23
C ASN A 93 -28.54 17.68 -47.96
N ASN A 94 -29.32 17.65 -46.89
CA ASN A 94 -29.02 17.29 -45.48
C ASN A 94 -29.03 15.74 -45.26
N PRO A 95 -28.81 15.15 -44.06
CA PRO A 95 -28.14 15.58 -42.81
C PRO A 95 -27.10 14.55 -42.26
N GLN A 96 -26.07 14.99 -41.53
CA GLN A 96 -25.48 14.20 -40.42
C GLN A 96 -24.55 15.05 -39.54
N GLN A 97 -24.73 14.94 -38.22
CA GLN A 97 -24.00 15.68 -37.19
C GLN A 97 -22.50 15.31 -37.09
N PRO A 98 -21.66 16.23 -36.59
CA PRO A 98 -20.51 15.81 -35.78
C PRO A 98 -20.34 16.59 -34.46
N LEU A 99 -20.27 15.82 -33.38
CA LEU A 99 -19.29 15.85 -32.27
C LEU A 99 -18.65 17.20 -31.91
N GLY A 100 -19.11 17.76 -30.78
CA GLY A 100 -18.51 18.91 -30.10
C GLY A 100 -17.26 18.57 -29.30
N ARG A 101 -16.28 19.48 -29.36
CA ARG A 101 -15.04 19.54 -28.57
C ARG A 101 -15.25 20.46 -27.35
N PRO A 102 -14.66 20.19 -26.17
CA PRO A 102 -14.91 20.98 -24.96
C PRO A 102 -14.10 22.29 -24.94
N PRO A 103 -14.64 23.40 -24.37
CA PRO A 103 -13.91 24.66 -24.27
C PRO A 103 -13.13 24.81 -22.96
N SER A 104 -11.94 25.39 -23.08
CA SER A 104 -11.07 25.90 -22.03
C SER A 104 -11.54 27.28 -21.53
N TYR A 105 -11.71 27.45 -20.22
CA TYR A 105 -12.07 28.73 -19.61
C TYR A 105 -10.82 29.50 -19.16
N GLN A 106 -10.62 30.69 -19.74
CA GLN A 106 -9.77 31.77 -19.23
C GLN A 106 -10.68 32.87 -18.67
N TYR A 107 -10.38 33.33 -17.45
CA TYR A 107 -11.09 34.41 -16.78
C TYR A 107 -10.58 35.77 -17.29
N ALA A 108 -11.50 36.60 -17.80
CA ALA A 108 -11.33 38.03 -17.98
C ALA A 108 -12.42 38.75 -17.17
N ASN A 109 -12.00 39.68 -16.31
CA ASN A 109 -12.88 40.45 -15.41
C ASN A 109 -12.89 41.91 -15.87
N GLN A 110 -14.05 42.44 -16.26
CA GLN A 110 -14.31 43.87 -16.44
C GLN A 110 -15.64 44.22 -15.74
N GLY A 111 -15.63 45.34 -15.01
CA GLY A 111 -16.75 45.91 -14.25
C GLY A 111 -17.94 46.36 -15.13
N ASN A 112 -19.01 46.96 -14.62
CA ASN A 112 -19.12 47.98 -13.59
C ASN A 112 -20.62 48.17 -13.22
N GLY A 113 -20.97 48.69 -12.04
CA GLY A 113 -22.37 49.05 -11.72
C GLY A 113 -22.62 49.52 -10.29
N ASN A 114 -22.37 50.81 -10.05
CA ASN A 114 -22.33 51.56 -8.79
C ASN A 114 -23.72 51.94 -8.22
N LEU A 115 -23.82 52.28 -6.92
CA LEU A 115 -24.57 53.45 -6.38
C LEU A 115 -24.46 53.55 -4.83
N GLY A 116 -23.92 54.68 -4.32
CA GLY A 116 -24.17 55.22 -2.97
C GLY A 116 -22.96 55.73 -2.15
N ALA A 117 -22.77 57.06 -2.04
CA ALA A 117 -21.84 57.80 -1.15
C ALA A 117 -22.64 58.86 -0.34
N PRO A 118 -22.11 59.73 0.60
CA PRO A 118 -20.73 60.05 1.06
C PRO A 118 -20.64 60.33 2.63
N PRO A 119 -19.73 61.15 3.21
CA PRO A 119 -18.25 61.16 3.26
C PRO A 119 -17.62 61.14 4.70
N HIS A 120 -16.29 60.97 4.75
CA HIS A 120 -15.36 60.94 5.89
C HIS A 120 -15.12 62.30 6.61
N PRO A 121 -14.45 62.28 7.80
CA PRO A 121 -13.11 62.91 7.86
C PRO A 121 -12.03 62.15 8.67
N ASN A 122 -10.81 62.16 8.11
CA ASN A 122 -9.46 62.38 8.68
C ASN A 122 -9.05 61.83 10.07
N SER A 123 -7.98 60.99 10.12
CA SER A 123 -6.69 61.25 10.83
C SER A 123 -5.82 59.99 11.10
N GLY A 124 -4.52 60.07 10.75
CA GLY A 124 -3.36 59.69 11.59
C GLY A 124 -2.92 58.22 11.77
N ARG A 125 -1.73 57.88 11.25
CA ARG A 125 -0.87 56.73 11.66
C ARG A 125 -0.36 56.86 13.11
N PRO A 126 0.08 55.75 13.75
CA PRO A 126 1.53 55.65 14.04
C PRO A 126 2.15 54.24 13.90
N SER A 127 3.48 54.26 13.76
CA SER A 127 4.46 53.17 13.63
C SER A 127 4.75 52.42 14.95
N SER A 128 5.03 51.12 14.86
CA SER A 128 5.43 50.24 15.96
C SER A 128 6.96 50.06 16.05
N PRO A 129 7.59 50.01 17.24
CA PRO A 129 9.01 49.69 17.41
C PRO A 129 9.28 48.26 17.91
N MET A 130 10.46 47.76 17.55
CA MET A 130 11.08 46.46 17.86
C MET A 130 11.53 46.32 19.34
N PRO A 131 11.73 45.07 19.85
CA PRO A 131 12.16 44.81 21.23
C PRO A 131 13.70 44.83 21.44
N PRO A 132 14.18 44.99 22.70
CA PRO A 132 15.59 45.23 23.04
C PRO A 132 16.45 43.96 23.29
N PRO A 133 17.81 44.08 23.30
CA PRO A 133 18.75 42.98 23.51
C PRO A 133 19.25 42.87 24.97
N PRO A 134 19.82 41.73 25.40
CA PRO A 134 20.58 41.64 26.65
C PRO A 134 22.08 41.88 26.46
N ILE A 135 22.67 42.50 27.49
CA ILE A 135 24.06 42.93 27.62
C ILE A 135 24.98 41.81 28.11
N ASN A 136 26.24 41.94 27.71
CA ASN A 136 27.40 41.07 27.81
C ASN A 136 28.24 41.34 29.08
N THR A 137 28.86 40.31 29.68
CA THR A 137 30.12 40.44 30.43
C THR A 137 31.05 39.29 30.06
N GLY A 138 32.09 39.60 29.27
CA GLY A 138 33.22 38.72 28.94
C GLY A 138 34.22 38.56 30.10
N GLY A 139 35.38 37.93 29.98
CA GLY A 139 36.03 37.12 28.93
C GLY A 139 36.81 35.99 29.65
N GLY A 140 37.73 35.20 29.12
CA GLY A 140 38.42 35.09 27.83
C GLY A 140 39.58 34.08 28.05
N HIS A 141 39.90 33.29 27.02
CA HIS A 141 41.11 32.45 26.85
C HIS A 141 41.29 31.23 27.78
N ALA A 142 41.87 30.08 27.42
CA ALA A 142 42.27 29.37 26.20
C ALA A 142 42.83 27.98 26.66
N TYR A 143 43.00 27.04 25.73
CA TYR A 143 43.74 25.76 25.83
C TYR A 143 43.03 24.49 26.37
N ALA A 144 42.93 23.49 25.48
CA ALA A 144 42.99 22.04 25.76
C ALA A 144 44.47 21.63 26.05
N PRO A 145 44.86 20.42 26.53
CA PRO A 145 44.18 19.11 26.40
C PRO A 145 44.33 18.07 27.55
N ALA A 146 43.64 16.93 27.36
CA ALA A 146 43.82 15.52 27.82
C ALA A 146 44.73 15.15 29.02
N HIS A 147 44.20 14.35 29.96
CA HIS A 147 44.88 13.10 30.40
C HIS A 147 43.99 12.08 31.16
N ASN A 148 44.38 10.80 30.97
CA ASN A 148 43.96 9.56 31.64
C ASN A 148 44.08 9.58 33.16
N GLN A 149 43.26 8.77 33.87
CA GLN A 149 43.80 7.73 34.78
C GLN A 149 42.76 6.70 35.26
N ASN A 150 43.25 5.47 35.40
CA ASN A 150 42.60 4.20 35.74
C ASN A 150 42.79 3.82 37.24
N MET A 151 42.01 2.81 37.66
CA MET A 151 42.14 1.89 38.83
C MET A 151 41.63 2.39 40.21
N TYR A 152 41.01 1.60 41.11
CA TYR A 152 41.20 0.18 41.50
C TYR A 152 39.92 -0.47 42.14
N ASN A 153 39.72 -1.75 41.80
CA ASN A 153 39.21 -2.96 42.50
C ASN A 153 38.50 -2.99 43.89
N GLN A 154 37.33 -3.67 43.92
CA GLN A 154 36.88 -4.88 44.70
C GLN A 154 36.87 -4.93 46.27
N PRO A 155 36.23 -5.93 46.97
CA PRO A 155 35.18 -6.93 46.62
C PRO A 155 34.07 -7.16 47.72
N ALA A 156 33.19 -8.16 47.49
CA ALA A 156 32.06 -8.62 48.33
C ALA A 156 32.39 -9.76 49.34
N PRO A 157 31.45 -10.12 50.24
CA PRO A 157 31.38 -11.45 50.88
C PRO A 157 29.94 -12.08 50.88
N PRO A 158 29.74 -13.37 51.26
CA PRO A 158 29.12 -14.42 50.41
C PRO A 158 27.86 -15.12 51.02
N GLY A 159 27.36 -16.17 50.34
CA GLY A 159 25.97 -16.70 50.41
C GLY A 159 25.63 -17.99 51.17
N TYR A 160 24.31 -18.32 51.08
CA TYR A 160 23.60 -19.64 51.06
C TYR A 160 23.49 -20.50 52.36
N PRO A 161 22.66 -21.59 52.41
CA PRO A 161 21.25 -21.80 51.99
C PRO A 161 20.41 -22.68 53.00
N MET A 162 19.08 -22.83 52.83
CA MET A 162 18.37 -24.15 52.83
C MET A 162 16.82 -24.05 52.80
N ASN A 163 16.20 -25.11 52.27
CA ASN A 163 14.78 -25.32 52.00
C ASN A 163 14.27 -26.52 52.83
N ASN A 164 13.07 -26.45 53.45
CA ASN A 164 12.20 -27.62 53.68
C ASN A 164 10.79 -27.25 54.20
N GLN A 165 9.76 -27.87 53.62
CA GLN A 165 8.33 -27.90 53.98
C GLN A 165 8.05 -29.05 55.00
N PRO A 166 6.78 -29.40 55.38
CA PRO A 166 5.55 -28.63 55.68
C PRO A 166 4.81 -29.15 56.96
N SER A 167 3.72 -28.49 57.42
CA SER A 167 2.46 -29.09 57.99
C SER A 167 1.69 -28.15 58.94
N GLY A 168 0.36 -28.16 58.90
CA GLY A 168 -0.50 -27.83 60.05
C GLY A 168 -1.80 -27.06 59.79
N TYR A 169 -2.95 -27.71 60.00
CA TYR A 169 -4.34 -27.25 59.85
C TYR A 169 -4.80 -26.18 60.87
N GLY A 170 -5.83 -25.38 60.51
CA GLY A 170 -6.65 -24.65 61.50
C GLY A 170 -7.76 -23.77 60.89
N TYR A 171 -9.02 -24.19 61.07
CA TYR A 171 -10.27 -23.51 60.67
C TYR A 171 -10.61 -22.28 61.55
N GLY A 172 -11.20 -21.23 60.96
CA GLY A 172 -11.92 -20.18 61.69
C GLY A 172 -12.44 -19.03 60.81
N VAL A 173 -13.76 -18.90 60.69
CA VAL A 173 -14.54 -17.73 60.19
C VAL A 173 -15.82 -17.67 61.07
N PRO A 174 -16.65 -16.60 61.11
CA PRO A 174 -16.55 -15.24 60.52
C PRO A 174 -17.04 -14.09 61.43
N ALA A 175 -16.82 -12.82 61.02
CA ALA A 175 -17.77 -11.70 61.21
C ALA A 175 -17.39 -10.45 60.36
N PRO A 176 -18.35 -9.56 60.01
CA PRO A 176 -18.38 -8.84 58.72
C PRO A 176 -18.33 -7.30 58.81
N GLN A 177 -17.94 -6.62 57.71
CA GLN A 177 -18.65 -5.50 57.03
C GLN A 177 -17.72 -4.55 56.25
N GLY A 178 -18.13 -4.22 55.01
CA GLY A 178 -17.68 -3.05 54.25
C GLY A 178 -17.61 -3.27 52.73
N PRO A 179 -18.56 -2.77 51.91
CA PRO A 179 -18.53 -2.92 50.46
C PRO A 179 -17.84 -1.70 49.84
N ASN A 180 -16.56 -1.84 49.47
CA ASN A 180 -15.91 -0.96 48.50
C ASN A 180 -14.55 -1.52 48.12
N SER A 181 -14.48 -2.25 47.01
CA SER A 181 -13.32 -2.37 46.11
C SER A 181 -13.68 -3.32 44.97
N TYR A 182 -13.77 -2.77 43.76
CA TYR A 182 -13.95 -3.57 42.55
C TYR A 182 -12.76 -4.52 42.37
N ASN A 183 -13.07 -5.81 42.22
CA ASN A 183 -12.16 -6.88 41.89
C ASN A 183 -11.37 -6.56 40.62
N ARG A 184 -10.08 -6.24 40.78
CA ARG A 184 -9.06 -6.56 39.79
C ARG A 184 -8.86 -8.07 39.88
N LEU A 185 -9.34 -8.82 38.88
CA LEU A 185 -9.01 -10.24 38.76
C LEU A 185 -7.49 -10.34 38.63
N ALA A 186 -6.85 -10.81 39.70
CA ALA A 186 -5.45 -11.17 39.71
C ALA A 186 -5.25 -12.28 38.67
N GLU A 187 -4.42 -11.98 37.69
CA GLU A 187 -3.94 -12.93 36.69
C GLU A 187 -3.22 -14.05 37.44
N VAL A 188 -3.82 -15.24 37.46
CA VAL A 188 -3.16 -16.43 37.96
C VAL A 188 -1.99 -16.68 37.01
N GLU A 189 -0.76 -16.58 37.52
CA GLU A 189 0.49 -16.95 36.83
C GLU A 189 0.42 -18.43 36.40
N GLY A 190 -0.22 -18.65 35.25
CA GLY A 190 -0.26 -19.93 34.57
C GLY A 190 0.95 -20.06 33.67
N SER A 191 1.90 -20.90 34.09
CA SER A 191 2.90 -21.59 33.25
C SER A 191 3.36 -20.83 32.00
N ALA A 192 4.54 -20.21 32.08
CA ALA A 192 5.26 -19.59 30.97
C ALA A 192 5.51 -20.61 29.83
N ARG A 193 4.52 -20.83 28.97
CA ARG A 193 4.72 -21.45 27.65
C ARG A 193 5.44 -20.42 26.79
N SER A 194 6.67 -20.74 26.40
CA SER A 194 7.41 -20.10 25.32
C SER A 194 6.47 -19.81 24.13
N LYS A 195 6.25 -18.53 23.80
CA LYS A 195 5.40 -18.12 22.68
C LYS A 195 6.25 -18.08 21.41
N ALA A 196 6.66 -19.24 20.93
CA ALA A 196 7.10 -19.35 19.55
C ALA A 196 5.97 -18.88 18.63
N GLN A 197 6.24 -17.96 17.71
CA GLN A 197 5.26 -17.42 16.77
C GLN A 197 5.82 -17.48 15.35
N LEU A 198 5.01 -17.99 14.42
CA LEU A 198 5.29 -17.92 13.00
C LEU A 198 4.57 -16.70 12.41
N ILE A 199 5.35 -15.71 11.98
CA ILE A 199 4.89 -14.48 11.35
C ILE A 199 5.17 -14.58 9.86
N VAL A 200 4.20 -14.22 9.03
CA VAL A 200 4.33 -14.23 7.57
C VAL A 200 3.95 -12.87 7.03
N GLY A 201 4.90 -12.21 6.35
CA GLY A 201 4.67 -11.00 5.59
C GLY A 201 4.40 -11.35 4.12
N ILE A 202 3.32 -10.80 3.57
CA ILE A 202 2.90 -11.02 2.19
C ILE A 202 2.83 -9.67 1.50
N ASP A 203 3.67 -9.49 0.49
CA ASP A 203 3.52 -8.39 -0.44
C ASP A 203 2.71 -8.86 -1.65
N PHE A 204 1.43 -8.55 -1.66
CA PHE A 204 0.55 -8.85 -2.80
C PHE A 204 0.56 -7.67 -3.76
N GLY A 205 1.60 -7.51 -4.59
CA GLY A 205 1.72 -6.34 -5.48
C GLY A 205 0.98 -6.46 -6.81
N THR A 206 0.76 -5.35 -7.51
CA THR A 206 0.05 -5.32 -8.81
C THR A 206 0.75 -6.10 -9.92
N THR A 207 2.08 -6.00 -9.98
CA THR A 207 2.90 -6.64 -11.01
C THR A 207 3.67 -7.84 -10.47
N PHE A 208 4.14 -7.75 -9.23
CA PHE A 208 4.89 -8.80 -8.58
C PHE A 208 4.48 -8.94 -7.12
N SER A 209 4.46 -10.18 -6.62
CA SER A 209 4.22 -10.50 -5.21
C SER A 209 5.41 -11.21 -4.57
N GLY A 210 5.56 -11.11 -3.25
CA GLY A 210 6.59 -11.81 -2.49
C GLY A 210 6.09 -12.28 -1.13
N VAL A 211 6.77 -13.24 -0.53
CA VAL A 211 6.47 -13.73 0.82
C VAL A 211 7.75 -13.85 1.64
N ALA A 212 7.75 -13.23 2.81
CA ALA A 212 8.78 -13.37 3.82
C ALA A 212 8.17 -13.91 5.11
N PHE A 213 8.98 -14.47 5.99
CA PHE A 213 8.51 -15.01 7.25
C PHE A 213 9.54 -14.85 8.35
N ALA A 214 9.07 -14.92 9.59
CA ALA A 214 9.91 -15.05 10.76
C ALA A 214 9.39 -16.12 11.69
N PHE A 215 10.31 -16.89 12.25
CA PHE A 215 10.03 -17.68 13.43
C PHE A 215 10.59 -16.95 14.64
N ALA A 216 9.69 -16.30 15.38
CA ALA A 216 10.01 -15.54 16.58
C ALA A 216 9.89 -16.43 17.82
N THR A 217 10.91 -16.38 18.67
CA THR A 217 10.94 -17.01 19.99
C THR A 217 11.21 -15.93 21.03
N ASN A 218 11.21 -16.28 22.31
CA ASN A 218 11.45 -15.31 23.38
C ASN A 218 12.84 -14.63 23.32
N THR A 219 13.81 -15.23 22.61
CA THR A 219 15.20 -14.76 22.58
C THR A 219 15.67 -14.30 21.21
N GLU A 220 15.02 -14.74 20.13
CA GLU A 220 15.46 -14.49 18.76
C GLU A 220 14.29 -14.54 17.79
N ALA A 221 14.32 -13.68 16.76
CA ALA A 221 13.46 -13.78 15.59
C ALA A 221 14.31 -14.07 14.35
N LYS A 222 14.19 -15.30 13.83
CA LYS A 222 14.87 -15.69 12.60
C LYS A 222 13.99 -15.35 11.40
N GLU A 223 14.42 -14.38 10.62
CA GLU A 223 13.76 -13.92 9.39
C GLU A 223 14.33 -14.58 8.15
N ASP A 224 13.47 -14.85 7.18
CA ASP A 224 13.86 -15.32 5.86
C ASP A 224 12.83 -14.90 4.79
N ILE A 225 13.19 -15.04 3.52
CA ILE A 225 12.34 -14.73 2.37
C ILE A 225 12.24 -15.91 1.43
N ILE A 226 11.04 -16.18 0.92
CA ILE A 226 10.82 -17.23 -0.06
C ILE A 226 11.39 -16.79 -1.40
N VAL A 227 12.41 -17.50 -1.88
CA VAL A 227 13.06 -17.25 -3.17
C VAL A 227 12.86 -18.38 -4.19
N GLU A 228 12.47 -19.56 -3.73
CA GLU A 228 12.23 -20.73 -4.57
C GLU A 228 10.73 -20.91 -4.78
N TRP A 229 10.31 -20.85 -6.04
CA TRP A 229 8.89 -20.88 -6.43
C TRP A 229 8.59 -22.03 -7.39
N PRO A 230 7.39 -22.64 -7.33
CA PRO A 230 6.95 -23.63 -8.31
C PRO A 230 7.07 -23.10 -9.74
N GLY A 231 7.55 -23.92 -10.68
CA GLY A 231 7.71 -23.52 -12.08
C GLY A 231 8.90 -22.60 -12.40
N ALA A 232 9.62 -22.06 -11.39
CA ALA A 232 10.77 -21.18 -11.62
C ALA A 232 12.08 -21.91 -12.00
N GLY A 233 12.07 -23.26 -11.99
CA GLY A 233 13.26 -24.06 -12.27
C GLY A 233 14.35 -23.83 -11.22
N THR A 234 15.58 -23.54 -11.67
CA THR A 234 16.73 -23.23 -10.80
C THR A 234 16.84 -21.74 -10.44
N GLN A 235 15.94 -20.89 -10.94
CA GLN A 235 15.98 -19.46 -10.66
C GLN A 235 15.44 -19.15 -9.27
N THR A 236 16.20 -18.40 -8.48
CA THR A 236 15.75 -17.84 -7.21
C THR A 236 15.29 -16.39 -7.41
N LYS A 237 14.07 -16.06 -6.97
CA LYS A 237 13.50 -14.72 -7.06
C LYS A 237 12.75 -14.36 -5.79
N GLN A 238 13.09 -13.24 -5.18
CA GLN A 238 12.40 -12.71 -3.99
C GLN A 238 10.93 -12.34 -4.27
N LYS A 239 10.61 -12.06 -5.55
CA LYS A 239 9.26 -11.75 -6.01
C LYS A 239 8.93 -12.47 -7.31
N ILE A 240 7.66 -12.82 -7.48
CA ILE A 240 7.11 -13.51 -8.66
C ILE A 240 6.01 -12.69 -9.33
N PRO A 241 5.77 -12.86 -10.64
CA PRO A 241 4.72 -12.14 -11.34
C PRO A 241 3.32 -12.36 -10.73
N THR A 242 2.55 -11.30 -10.55
CA THR A 242 1.14 -11.35 -10.13
C THR A 242 0.24 -11.58 -11.34
N VAL A 243 0.28 -12.81 -11.88
CA VAL A 243 -0.40 -13.19 -13.12
C VAL A 243 -1.10 -14.54 -12.95
N LEU A 244 -2.28 -14.67 -13.55
CA LEU A 244 -3.03 -15.92 -13.68
C LEU A 244 -3.32 -16.25 -15.14
N TYR A 245 -3.52 -17.53 -15.41
CA TYR A 245 -3.98 -18.04 -16.69
C TYR A 245 -5.21 -18.91 -16.46
N TYR A 246 -6.32 -18.54 -17.11
CA TYR A 246 -7.58 -19.26 -17.04
C TYR A 246 -7.87 -19.98 -18.34
N ASP A 247 -8.38 -21.20 -18.28
CA ASP A 247 -8.95 -21.86 -19.44
C ASP A 247 -10.40 -21.40 -19.73
N GLN A 248 -10.99 -21.95 -20.80
CA GLN A 248 -12.38 -21.70 -21.18
C GLN A 248 -13.42 -22.12 -20.12
N HIS A 249 -13.02 -22.94 -19.13
CA HIS A 249 -13.86 -23.40 -18.03
C HIS A 249 -13.62 -22.59 -16.74
N GLN A 250 -12.94 -21.44 -16.86
CA GLN A 250 -12.60 -20.55 -15.76
C GLN A 250 -11.75 -21.22 -14.67
N GLN A 251 -10.97 -22.25 -15.03
CA GLN A 251 -10.03 -22.93 -14.15
C GLN A 251 -8.63 -22.36 -14.32
N VAL A 252 -7.91 -22.22 -13.20
CA VAL A 252 -6.51 -21.74 -13.21
C VAL A 252 -5.59 -22.85 -13.73
N VAL A 253 -5.04 -22.64 -14.93
CA VAL A 253 -4.09 -23.54 -15.62
C VAL A 253 -2.65 -23.02 -15.59
N GLY A 254 -2.42 -21.86 -14.99
CA GLY A 254 -1.09 -21.30 -14.76
C GLY A 254 -1.12 -20.09 -13.86
N TRP A 255 -0.02 -19.81 -13.18
CA TRP A 255 0.10 -18.67 -12.27
C TRP A 255 1.57 -18.31 -12.06
N GLY A 256 1.86 -17.02 -11.86
CA GLY A 256 3.22 -16.54 -11.61
C GLY A 256 4.26 -17.16 -12.57
N PRO A 257 5.31 -17.86 -12.08
CA PRO A 257 6.28 -18.54 -12.92
C PRO A 257 5.84 -19.93 -13.40
N ASP A 258 4.81 -20.54 -12.81
CA ASP A 258 4.32 -21.87 -13.16
C ASP A 258 3.26 -21.80 -14.28
N ILE A 259 3.75 -21.91 -15.51
CA ILE A 259 2.97 -21.63 -16.74
C ILE A 259 3.05 -22.76 -17.78
N ALA A 260 3.55 -23.94 -17.39
CA ALA A 260 3.79 -25.06 -18.30
C ALA A 260 2.50 -25.56 -18.98
N GLU A 261 1.39 -25.55 -18.25
CA GLU A 261 0.08 -25.95 -18.78
C GLU A 261 -0.63 -24.80 -19.51
N ALA A 262 -0.24 -23.55 -19.27
CA ALA A 262 -0.85 -22.36 -19.86
C ALA A 262 -0.29 -21.98 -21.23
N LEU A 263 1.01 -22.19 -21.46
CA LEU A 263 1.69 -21.73 -22.69
C LEU A 263 1.91 -22.84 -23.72
N ALA A 264 1.80 -22.49 -24.99
CA ALA A 264 2.27 -23.29 -26.11
C ALA A 264 3.81 -23.22 -26.24
N PRO A 265 4.46 -24.11 -27.00
CA PRO A 265 5.92 -24.07 -27.24
C PRO A 265 6.43 -22.73 -27.81
N THR A 266 5.53 -21.96 -28.43
CA THR A 266 5.80 -20.62 -28.95
C THR A 266 5.97 -19.56 -27.86
N GLY A 267 5.66 -19.88 -26.59
CA GLY A 267 5.65 -18.94 -25.45
C GLY A 267 4.35 -18.14 -25.30
N TYR A 268 3.34 -18.40 -26.13
CA TYR A 268 2.03 -17.73 -26.07
C TYR A 268 1.01 -18.59 -25.34
N PRO A 269 -0.04 -17.99 -24.72
CA PRO A 269 -1.14 -18.75 -24.16
C PRO A 269 -1.72 -19.72 -25.19
N LYS A 270 -2.03 -20.95 -24.74
CA LYS A 270 -2.71 -21.95 -25.57
C LYS A 270 -4.08 -21.42 -26.03
N PRO A 271 -4.64 -21.91 -27.15
CA PRO A 271 -6.00 -21.55 -27.56
C PRO A 271 -7.02 -21.76 -26.42
N GLY A 272 -7.85 -20.75 -26.17
CA GLY A 272 -8.82 -20.76 -25.07
C GLY A 272 -8.25 -20.41 -23.69
N VAL A 273 -6.94 -20.14 -23.58
CA VAL A 273 -6.32 -19.68 -22.33
C VAL A 273 -6.23 -18.16 -22.32
N GLN A 274 -6.83 -17.54 -21.30
CA GLN A 274 -6.78 -16.11 -21.04
C GLN A 274 -5.72 -15.80 -19.97
N LYS A 275 -4.75 -14.95 -20.30
CA LYS A 275 -3.84 -14.33 -19.32
C LYS A 275 -4.57 -13.18 -18.62
N VAL A 276 -4.48 -13.12 -17.30
CA VAL A 276 -5.05 -12.06 -16.47
C VAL A 276 -3.95 -11.43 -15.61
N GLU A 277 -3.86 -10.11 -15.66
CA GLU A 277 -2.86 -9.32 -14.94
C GLU A 277 -3.47 -7.99 -14.45
N TRP A 278 -2.80 -7.35 -13.50
CA TRP A 278 -3.19 -6.06 -12.91
C TRP A 278 -4.57 -6.06 -12.20
N PHE A 279 -5.13 -7.25 -11.95
CA PHE A 279 -6.42 -7.43 -11.26
C PHE A 279 -6.43 -6.88 -9.83
N LYS A 280 -5.27 -6.73 -9.15
CA LYS A 280 -5.19 -6.05 -7.85
C LYS A 280 -5.80 -4.65 -7.89
N LEU A 281 -5.58 -3.89 -8.98
CA LEU A 281 -6.12 -2.54 -9.13
C LEU A 281 -7.65 -2.53 -9.21
N GLN A 282 -8.27 -3.65 -9.60
CA GLN A 282 -9.72 -3.77 -9.70
C GLN A 282 -10.41 -3.89 -8.35
N LEU A 283 -9.69 -4.31 -7.29
CA LEU A 283 -10.19 -4.32 -5.91
C LEU A 283 -10.58 -2.92 -5.40
N MET A 284 -10.18 -1.86 -6.09
CA MET A 284 -10.51 -0.47 -5.77
C MET A 284 -11.59 0.15 -6.65
N LEU A 285 -12.04 -0.53 -7.71
CA LEU A 285 -13.06 0.05 -8.60
C LEU A 285 -14.41 0.24 -7.90
N SER A 286 -14.63 -0.40 -6.77
CA SER A 286 -15.76 -0.21 -5.87
C SER A 286 -15.64 1.14 -5.14
N GLY A 287 -16.06 2.20 -5.83
CA GLY A 287 -16.05 3.60 -5.34
C GLY A 287 -15.41 4.55 -6.36
N ASN A 288 -15.78 5.84 -6.35
CA ASN A 288 -15.16 6.89 -7.18
C ASN A 288 -13.64 6.94 -6.91
N THR A 289 -12.84 6.23 -7.70
CA THR A 289 -11.39 6.11 -7.49
C THR A 289 -10.59 6.76 -8.61
N TYR A 290 -9.31 6.99 -8.31
CA TYR A 290 -8.30 7.54 -9.23
C TYR A 290 -7.90 6.57 -10.36
N ILE A 291 -8.51 5.39 -10.41
CA ILE A 291 -8.21 4.33 -11.38
C ILE A 291 -9.29 4.36 -12.46
N ASP A 292 -8.90 4.69 -13.68
CA ASP A 292 -9.82 4.66 -14.82
C ASP A 292 -10.00 3.20 -15.31
N PRO A 293 -11.21 2.61 -15.16
CA PRO A 293 -11.47 1.21 -15.48
C PRO A 293 -11.15 0.86 -16.94
N ILE A 294 -11.22 1.82 -17.86
CA ILE A 294 -10.97 1.59 -19.30
C ILE A 294 -9.54 1.12 -19.58
N ASN A 295 -8.63 1.34 -18.63
CA ASN A 295 -7.21 1.05 -18.78
C ASN A 295 -6.80 -0.30 -18.20
N LEU A 296 -7.73 -1.05 -17.61
CA LEU A 296 -7.44 -2.35 -17.00
C LEU A 296 -7.85 -3.51 -17.92
N PRO A 297 -7.09 -4.63 -17.92
CA PRO A 297 -7.50 -5.84 -18.62
C PRO A 297 -8.85 -6.35 -18.08
N PRO A 298 -9.73 -6.88 -18.96
CA PRO A 298 -11.01 -7.41 -18.52
C PRO A 298 -10.83 -8.64 -17.64
N LEU A 299 -11.71 -8.79 -16.65
CA LEU A 299 -11.79 -10.01 -15.83
C LEU A 299 -12.30 -11.18 -16.67
N PRO A 300 -11.97 -12.43 -16.26
CA PRO A 300 -12.58 -13.60 -16.87
C PRO A 300 -14.10 -13.62 -16.71
N PRO A 301 -14.85 -14.14 -17.72
CA PRO A 301 -16.30 -14.23 -17.66
C PRO A 301 -16.82 -14.89 -16.37
N GLY A 302 -17.70 -14.19 -15.66
CA GLY A 302 -18.35 -14.70 -14.45
C GLY A 302 -17.51 -14.66 -13.18
N LYS A 303 -16.30 -14.08 -13.21
CA LYS A 303 -15.47 -13.85 -12.02
C LYS A 303 -15.46 -12.37 -11.62
N SER A 304 -15.58 -12.12 -10.33
CA SER A 304 -15.34 -10.80 -9.74
C SER A 304 -13.84 -10.54 -9.52
N GLU A 305 -13.47 -9.30 -9.24
CA GLU A 305 -12.14 -8.89 -8.83
C GLU A 305 -11.66 -9.62 -7.56
N ILE A 306 -12.60 -9.91 -6.63
CA ILE A 306 -12.33 -10.66 -5.42
C ILE A 306 -12.03 -12.12 -5.77
N ASP A 307 -12.78 -12.74 -6.69
CA ASP A 307 -12.55 -14.13 -7.11
C ASP A 307 -11.16 -14.32 -7.74
N VAL A 308 -10.76 -13.40 -8.63
CA VAL A 308 -9.45 -13.47 -9.28
C VAL A 308 -8.31 -13.23 -8.27
N ALA A 309 -8.48 -12.27 -7.35
CA ALA A 309 -7.52 -12.05 -6.28
C ALA A 309 -7.41 -13.27 -5.35
N ALA A 310 -8.53 -13.89 -5.00
CA ALA A 310 -8.59 -15.09 -4.16
C ALA A 310 -7.91 -16.29 -4.83
N ASP A 311 -8.14 -16.51 -6.14
CA ASP A 311 -7.48 -17.57 -6.89
C ASP A 311 -5.95 -17.42 -6.87
N TYR A 312 -5.45 -16.20 -7.06
CA TYR A 312 -4.01 -15.93 -7.02
C TYR A 312 -3.45 -16.15 -5.61
N LEU A 313 -4.11 -15.57 -4.59
CA LEU A 313 -3.73 -15.72 -3.19
C LEU A 313 -3.78 -17.19 -2.75
N PHE A 314 -4.72 -17.99 -3.26
CA PHE A 314 -4.80 -19.42 -3.00
C PHE A 314 -3.56 -20.16 -3.53
N LYS A 315 -3.14 -19.88 -4.77
CA LYS A 315 -1.91 -20.46 -5.35
C LYS A 315 -0.66 -20.01 -4.59
N LEU A 316 -0.58 -18.72 -4.23
CA LEU A 316 0.50 -18.17 -3.42
C LEU A 316 0.59 -18.85 -2.06
N ARG A 317 -0.55 -19.05 -1.39
CA ARG A 317 -0.64 -19.78 -0.12
C ARG A 317 -0.16 -21.21 -0.24
N GLN A 318 -0.55 -21.93 -1.30
CA GLN A 318 -0.10 -23.30 -1.53
C GLN A 318 1.42 -23.37 -1.67
N ALA A 319 2.02 -22.49 -2.49
CA ALA A 319 3.46 -22.41 -2.66
C ALA A 319 4.18 -22.07 -1.36
N MET A 320 3.69 -21.06 -0.63
CA MET A 320 4.21 -20.67 0.68
C MET A 320 4.19 -21.84 1.66
N ARG A 321 3.06 -22.52 1.82
CA ARG A 321 2.95 -23.67 2.74
C ARG A 321 3.94 -24.77 2.39
N ASN A 322 4.05 -25.12 1.10
CA ASN A 322 5.00 -26.13 0.65
C ASN A 322 6.44 -25.74 0.97
N GLN A 323 6.78 -24.45 0.84
CA GLN A 323 8.14 -24.00 1.08
C GLN A 323 8.45 -23.86 2.59
N LEU A 324 7.52 -23.33 3.38
CA LEU A 324 7.63 -23.32 4.84
C LEU A 324 7.73 -24.74 5.41
N GLN A 325 7.00 -25.71 4.86
CA GLN A 325 7.11 -27.11 5.25
C GLN A 325 8.52 -27.68 5.00
N LYS A 326 9.15 -27.34 3.88
CA LYS A 326 10.51 -27.76 3.54
C LYS A 326 11.55 -27.08 4.44
N THR A 327 11.38 -25.79 4.72
CA THR A 327 12.35 -25.00 5.50
C THR A 327 12.25 -25.25 7.00
N LEU A 328 11.03 -25.38 7.54
CA LEU A 328 10.78 -25.45 8.99
C LEU A 328 10.36 -26.85 9.47
N GLY A 329 10.05 -27.79 8.58
CA GLY A 329 9.69 -29.16 8.94
C GLY A 329 8.50 -29.24 9.91
N GLU A 330 8.63 -30.01 10.98
CA GLU A 330 7.57 -30.19 11.99
C GLU A 330 7.18 -28.91 12.73
N VAL A 331 8.06 -27.89 12.77
CA VAL A 331 7.71 -26.60 13.38
C VAL A 331 6.55 -25.96 12.63
N PHE A 332 6.56 -26.04 11.29
CA PHE A 332 5.47 -25.51 10.48
C PHE A 332 4.14 -26.24 10.77
N ASN A 333 4.14 -27.57 10.84
CA ASN A 333 2.94 -28.36 11.16
C ASN A 333 2.27 -27.93 12.47
N ARG A 334 3.08 -27.63 13.49
CA ARG A 334 2.58 -27.19 14.80
C ARG A 334 2.04 -25.76 14.78
N GLU A 335 2.73 -24.85 14.10
CA GLU A 335 2.40 -23.42 14.12
C GLU A 335 1.44 -22.97 13.02
N GLU A 336 1.17 -23.80 12.02
CA GLU A 336 0.38 -23.44 10.84
C GLU A 336 -0.98 -22.80 11.16
N ARG A 337 -1.67 -23.33 12.19
CA ARG A 337 -2.98 -22.80 12.61
C ARG A 337 -2.88 -21.47 13.37
N ASN A 338 -1.69 -21.13 13.84
CA ASN A 338 -1.40 -19.94 14.65
C ASN A 338 -0.58 -18.90 13.88
N ILE A 339 -0.37 -19.06 12.57
CA ILE A 339 0.36 -18.09 11.75
C ILE A 339 -0.32 -16.73 11.85
N ARG A 340 0.48 -15.69 12.12
CA ARG A 340 0.09 -14.29 11.99
C ARG A 340 0.51 -13.76 10.63
N TYR A 341 -0.46 -13.34 9.84
CA TYR A 341 -0.27 -12.82 8.50
C TYR A 341 -0.26 -11.29 8.51
N PHE A 342 0.72 -10.71 7.84
CA PHE A 342 0.81 -9.27 7.56
C PHE A 342 0.74 -9.08 6.05
N LEU A 343 -0.43 -8.68 5.54
CA LEU A 343 -0.68 -8.52 4.11
C LEU A 343 -0.64 -7.06 3.72
N THR A 344 0.17 -6.72 2.73
CA THR A 344 0.36 -5.32 2.34
C THR A 344 -0.76 -4.81 1.44
N VAL A 345 -1.12 -3.54 1.60
CA VAL A 345 -2.06 -2.81 0.74
C VAL A 345 -1.51 -1.42 0.40
N PRO A 346 -1.83 -0.84 -0.77
CA PRO A 346 -1.42 0.53 -1.09
C PRO A 346 -1.97 1.53 -0.06
N ALA A 347 -1.28 2.64 0.18
CA ALA A 347 -1.73 3.64 1.15
C ALA A 347 -3.00 4.37 0.70
N ILE A 348 -3.24 4.45 -0.62
CA ILE A 348 -4.47 5.01 -1.20
C ILE A 348 -5.68 4.06 -1.14
N TRP A 349 -5.53 2.83 -0.64
CA TRP A 349 -6.68 1.92 -0.54
C TRP A 349 -7.73 2.50 0.41
N ASN A 350 -8.95 2.65 -0.11
CA ASN A 350 -10.10 3.02 0.70
C ASN A 350 -10.57 1.80 1.52
N ASP A 351 -11.53 2.02 2.41
CA ASP A 351 -11.98 0.96 3.31
C ASP A 351 -12.64 -0.22 2.56
N ALA A 352 -13.32 0.06 1.44
CA ALA A 352 -13.89 -0.97 0.56
C ALA A 352 -12.81 -1.85 -0.09
N GLY A 353 -11.73 -1.27 -0.61
CA GLY A 353 -10.63 -2.01 -1.22
C GLY A 353 -9.83 -2.83 -0.20
N LYS A 354 -9.69 -2.34 1.05
CA LYS A 354 -9.13 -3.13 2.16
C LYS A 354 -10.02 -4.33 2.48
N ALA A 355 -11.33 -4.13 2.56
CA ALA A 355 -12.27 -5.21 2.82
C ALA A 355 -12.32 -6.23 1.68
N ALA A 356 -12.29 -5.79 0.42
CA ALA A 356 -12.19 -6.68 -0.74
C ALA A 356 -10.90 -7.51 -0.70
N THR A 357 -9.79 -6.90 -0.30
CA THR A 357 -8.51 -7.61 -0.10
C THR A 357 -8.61 -8.66 1.02
N ARG A 358 -9.26 -8.32 2.14
CA ARG A 358 -9.51 -9.26 3.26
C ARG A 358 -10.42 -10.41 2.84
N ALA A 359 -11.50 -10.12 2.12
CA ALA A 359 -12.42 -11.11 1.57
C ALA A 359 -11.70 -12.10 0.64
N ALA A 360 -10.83 -11.60 -0.25
CA ALA A 360 -10.01 -12.44 -1.10
C ALA A 360 -9.06 -13.36 -0.30
N ALA A 361 -8.46 -12.84 0.79
CA ALA A 361 -7.62 -13.64 1.68
C ALA A 361 -8.39 -14.73 2.44
N ILE A 362 -9.63 -14.45 2.87
CA ILE A 362 -10.53 -15.43 3.48
C ILE A 362 -10.88 -16.52 2.46
N GLN A 363 -11.32 -16.14 1.25
CA GLN A 363 -11.67 -17.07 0.18
C GLN A 363 -10.47 -17.93 -0.26
N ALA A 364 -9.26 -17.38 -0.21
CA ALA A 364 -8.00 -18.11 -0.45
C ALA A 364 -7.60 -19.06 0.69
N GLY A 365 -8.30 -19.05 1.83
CA GLY A 365 -8.08 -19.94 2.97
C GLY A 365 -6.94 -19.52 3.90
N PHE A 366 -6.49 -18.27 3.85
CA PHE A 366 -5.58 -17.73 4.88
C PHE A 366 -6.28 -17.66 6.25
N LEU A 367 -7.55 -17.29 6.23
CA LEU A 367 -8.43 -17.11 7.38
C LEU A 367 -9.61 -18.09 7.34
N ARG A 368 -10.19 -18.36 8.51
CA ARG A 368 -11.39 -19.23 8.62
C ARG A 368 -12.66 -18.50 8.21
N ASP A 369 -12.82 -17.29 8.73
CA ASP A 369 -13.99 -16.44 8.54
C ASP A 369 -13.65 -15.00 8.93
N GLU A 370 -14.64 -14.10 8.86
CA GLU A 370 -14.47 -12.68 9.14
C GLU A 370 -13.96 -12.38 10.56
N ASN A 371 -14.19 -13.25 11.54
CA ASN A 371 -13.78 -13.06 12.93
C ASN A 371 -12.36 -13.58 13.22
N ASP A 372 -11.67 -14.17 12.24
CA ASP A 372 -10.30 -14.64 12.39
C ASP A 372 -9.32 -13.45 12.39
N ASN A 373 -8.71 -13.17 13.55
CA ASN A 373 -7.85 -12.01 13.80
C ASN A 373 -6.37 -12.25 13.47
N ARG A 374 -6.04 -13.35 12.78
CA ARG A 374 -4.66 -13.69 12.40
C ARG A 374 -4.11 -12.83 11.27
N LEU A 375 -4.95 -12.10 10.53
CA LEU A 375 -4.50 -11.20 9.46
C LEU A 375 -4.51 -9.76 9.95
N THR A 376 -3.40 -9.09 9.73
CA THR A 376 -3.27 -7.64 9.84
C THR A 376 -2.96 -7.10 8.45
N LEU A 377 -3.77 -6.17 7.94
CA LEU A 377 -3.33 -5.42 6.76
C LEU A 377 -2.31 -4.36 7.20
N ILE A 378 -1.34 -4.06 6.36
CA ILE A 378 -0.33 -3.04 6.60
C ILE A 378 -0.16 -2.24 5.32
N THR A 379 0.02 -0.93 5.40
CA THR A 379 0.25 -0.19 4.15
C THR A 379 1.65 -0.48 3.62
N GLU A 380 1.81 -0.55 2.29
CA GLU A 380 3.10 -0.78 1.66
C GLU A 380 4.20 0.20 2.13
N PRO A 381 3.95 1.53 2.21
CA PRO A 381 4.97 2.44 2.69
C PRO A 381 5.20 2.37 4.22
N GLU A 382 4.21 1.93 5.01
CA GLU A 382 4.41 1.61 6.43
C GLU A 382 5.37 0.44 6.58
N ALA A 383 5.13 -0.65 5.85
CA ALA A 383 6.04 -1.79 5.84
C ALA A 383 7.45 -1.36 5.40
N ALA A 384 7.58 -0.54 4.35
CA ALA A 384 8.87 -0.02 3.94
C ALA A 384 9.57 0.81 5.03
N ALA A 385 8.85 1.65 5.78
CA ALA A 385 9.40 2.39 6.91
C ALA A 385 9.94 1.46 8.01
N MET A 386 9.20 0.39 8.33
CA MET A 386 9.61 -0.64 9.29
C MET A 386 10.93 -1.29 8.90
N PHE A 387 11.05 -1.67 7.63
CA PHE A 387 12.29 -2.24 7.10
C PHE A 387 13.46 -1.27 7.23
N CYS A 388 13.26 -0.02 6.81
CA CYS A 388 14.33 0.98 6.81
C CYS A 388 14.80 1.33 8.22
N SER A 389 13.88 1.44 9.18
CA SER A 389 14.19 1.64 10.60
C SER A 389 15.05 0.49 11.14
N LYS A 390 14.60 -0.76 10.94
CA LYS A 390 15.34 -1.95 11.41
C LYS A 390 16.76 -2.03 10.85
N THR A 391 16.96 -1.66 9.58
CA THR A 391 18.27 -1.73 8.94
C THR A 391 19.27 -0.67 9.39
N GLY A 392 18.89 0.25 10.30
CA GLY A 392 19.76 1.32 10.77
C GLY A 392 20.11 2.35 9.70
N LEU A 393 19.35 2.37 8.59
CA LEU A 393 19.50 3.36 7.50
C LEU A 393 19.15 4.79 7.95
N LEU A 394 18.57 4.92 9.14
CA LEU A 394 17.91 6.08 9.66
C LEU A 394 18.51 6.41 11.02
N ASN A 395 19.42 7.39 11.07
CA ASN A 395 19.85 8.00 12.34
C ASN A 395 18.91 9.17 12.66
N LEU A 396 17.68 8.83 13.03
CA LEU A 396 16.61 9.80 13.26
C LEU A 396 16.49 10.12 14.74
N LYS A 397 16.24 11.39 15.02
CA LYS A 397 15.91 11.88 16.35
C LYS A 397 14.41 12.09 16.47
N VAL A 398 13.92 12.18 17.70
CA VAL A 398 12.54 12.62 17.96
C VAL A 398 12.25 13.93 17.20
N HIS A 399 11.08 14.00 16.57
CA HIS A 399 10.60 15.07 15.68
C HIS A 399 11.25 15.16 14.28
N ASP A 400 12.23 14.31 13.97
CA ASP A 400 12.67 14.16 12.59
C ASP A 400 11.57 13.49 11.75
N ALA A 401 11.48 13.90 10.48
CA ALA A 401 10.55 13.35 9.52
C ALA A 401 11.26 12.53 8.44
N VAL A 402 10.62 11.46 8.01
CA VAL A 402 11.01 10.66 6.85
C VAL A 402 9.85 10.58 5.87
N LEU A 403 10.13 10.85 4.61
CA LEU A 403 9.19 10.67 3.51
C LEU A 403 9.47 9.33 2.83
N ILE A 404 8.49 8.43 2.86
CA ILE A 404 8.52 7.21 2.05
C ILE A 404 7.87 7.52 0.70
N VAL A 405 8.53 7.14 -0.38
CA VAL A 405 8.04 7.25 -1.76
C VAL A 405 8.04 5.84 -2.34
N ASP A 406 6.92 5.15 -2.19
CA ASP A 406 6.74 3.80 -2.74
C ASP A 406 6.31 3.87 -4.19
N CYS A 407 7.27 3.60 -5.07
CA CYS A 407 7.07 3.57 -6.50
C CYS A 407 6.78 2.12 -6.91
N GLY A 408 5.50 1.76 -6.92
CA GLY A 408 5.02 0.42 -7.25
C GLY A 408 4.78 0.17 -8.75
N GLY A 409 4.20 -0.99 -9.04
CA GLY A 409 3.81 -1.37 -10.40
C GLY A 409 2.52 -0.70 -10.86
N GLY A 410 1.51 -0.64 -9.99
CA GLY A 410 0.21 -0.03 -10.30
C GLY A 410 0.08 1.39 -9.73
N THR A 411 0.47 1.56 -8.48
CA THR A 411 0.33 2.81 -7.72
C THR A 411 1.68 3.38 -7.34
N VAL A 412 1.67 4.67 -7.03
CA VAL A 412 2.75 5.34 -6.31
C VAL A 412 2.14 5.93 -5.06
N ASP A 413 2.71 5.60 -3.91
CA ASP A 413 2.18 5.93 -2.59
C ASP A 413 3.24 6.66 -1.77
N LEU A 414 2.86 7.79 -1.16
CA LEU A 414 3.74 8.62 -0.37
C LEU A 414 3.16 8.87 1.02
N ILE A 415 4.01 8.77 2.03
CA ILE A 415 3.63 9.04 3.41
C ILE A 415 4.82 9.59 4.17
N ALA A 416 4.55 10.55 5.04
CA ALA A 416 5.56 11.14 5.90
C ALA A 416 5.35 10.66 7.33
N TYR A 417 6.41 10.15 7.94
CA TYR A 417 6.44 9.73 9.33
C TYR A 417 7.32 10.66 10.14
N GLU A 418 6.83 11.08 11.30
CA GLU A 418 7.60 11.77 12.33
C GLU A 418 8.01 10.75 13.40
N VAL A 419 9.26 10.79 13.86
CA VAL A 419 9.72 9.97 14.99
C VAL A 419 9.15 10.51 16.30
N GLU A 420 8.47 9.65 17.05
CA GLU A 420 7.96 9.96 18.39
C GLU A 420 8.93 9.49 19.49
N GLU A 421 9.48 8.29 19.35
CA GLU A 421 10.49 7.73 20.26
C GLU A 421 11.63 7.07 19.48
N GLU A 422 12.86 7.18 19.99
CA GLU A 422 14.05 6.56 19.38
C GLU A 422 14.22 5.09 19.80
N SER A 423 13.82 4.75 21.02
CA SER A 423 13.95 3.40 21.59
C SER A 423 12.85 3.15 22.65
N PRO A 424 11.87 2.27 22.40
CA PRO A 424 11.64 1.59 21.12
C PRO A 424 11.34 2.60 20.01
N PHE A 425 11.81 2.32 18.79
CA PHE A 425 11.58 3.22 17.66
C PHE A 425 10.08 3.27 17.34
N THR A 426 9.46 4.44 17.47
CA THR A 426 8.05 4.65 17.13
C THR A 426 7.88 5.90 16.28
N VAL A 427 6.87 5.87 15.41
CA VAL A 427 6.55 6.97 14.49
C VAL A 427 5.06 7.27 14.48
N ALA A 428 4.74 8.51 14.12
CA ALA A 428 3.39 8.94 13.81
C ALA A 428 3.32 9.50 12.39
N GLU A 429 2.16 9.36 11.73
CA GLU A 429 1.93 10.06 10.47
C GLU A 429 2.02 11.59 10.69
N CYS A 430 2.91 12.23 9.94
CA CYS A 430 3.15 13.68 9.98
C CYS A 430 2.14 14.42 9.10
N THR A 431 1.86 13.87 7.92
CA THR A 431 0.93 14.40 6.94
C THR A 431 -0.02 13.29 6.48
N ALA A 432 -1.16 13.67 5.92
CA ALA A 432 -1.98 12.71 5.19
C ALA A 432 -1.14 12.11 4.04
N GLY A 433 -1.19 10.79 3.87
CA GLY A 433 -0.56 10.15 2.72
C GLY A 433 -1.18 10.62 1.41
N SER A 434 -0.38 10.66 0.36
CA SER A 434 -0.82 10.95 -1.01
C SER A 434 -0.41 9.82 -1.95
N GLY A 435 -1.05 9.73 -3.11
CA GLY A 435 -0.69 8.72 -4.09
C GLY A 435 -1.55 8.80 -5.34
N ASP A 436 -1.16 8.06 -6.37
CA ASP A 436 -1.87 8.04 -7.66
C ASP A 436 -1.62 6.73 -8.42
N SER A 437 -2.45 6.44 -9.42
CA SER A 437 -2.32 5.28 -10.31
C SER A 437 -1.26 5.49 -11.40
N CYS A 438 -0.08 5.97 -11.02
CA CYS A 438 1.05 6.27 -11.90
C CYS A 438 2.26 5.32 -11.70
N GLY A 439 2.00 4.04 -11.41
CA GLY A 439 3.06 3.03 -11.33
C GLY A 439 3.67 2.64 -12.68
N SER A 440 4.65 1.74 -12.66
CA SER A 440 5.39 1.33 -13.88
C SER A 440 4.54 0.66 -14.98
N THR A 441 3.35 0.17 -14.67
CA THR A 441 2.40 -0.35 -15.67
C THR A 441 1.90 0.75 -16.63
N ALA A 442 1.86 2.01 -16.19
CA ALA A 442 1.57 3.14 -17.07
C ALA A 442 2.64 3.29 -18.17
N LEU A 443 3.90 2.96 -17.88
CA LEU A 443 4.98 2.93 -18.87
C LEU A 443 4.71 1.89 -19.95
N ASN A 444 4.27 0.69 -19.55
CA ASN A 444 3.91 -0.39 -20.47
C ASN A 444 2.77 0.03 -21.41
N ARG A 445 1.76 0.74 -20.88
CA ARG A 445 0.67 1.29 -21.70
C ARG A 445 1.16 2.34 -22.70
N ASN A 446 2.01 3.26 -22.26
CA ASN A 446 2.58 4.30 -23.12
C ASN A 446 3.42 3.67 -24.24
N PHE A 447 4.27 2.71 -23.90
CA PHE A 447 5.08 1.97 -24.87
C PHE A 447 4.20 1.17 -25.85
N SER A 448 3.15 0.50 -25.36
CA SER A 448 2.19 -0.20 -26.21
C SER A 448 1.54 0.71 -27.26
N ASN A 449 1.26 1.97 -26.92
CA ASN A 449 0.72 2.94 -27.87
C ASN A 449 1.73 3.33 -28.96
N ILE A 450 2.99 3.56 -28.60
CA ILE A 450 4.08 3.82 -29.55
C ILE A 450 4.26 2.61 -30.47
N LEU A 451 4.34 1.41 -29.89
CA LEU A 451 4.49 0.15 -30.61
C LEU A 451 3.34 -0.09 -31.59
N ARG A 452 2.08 0.13 -31.20
CA ARG A 452 0.93 0.05 -32.11
C ARG A 452 1.06 1.03 -33.26
N ALA A 453 1.51 2.26 -33.01
CA ALA A 453 1.72 3.24 -34.06
C ALA A 453 2.80 2.80 -35.06
N LYS A 454 3.91 2.20 -34.59
CA LYS A 454 4.93 1.63 -35.47
C LYS A 454 4.41 0.43 -36.27
N ILE A 455 3.68 -0.48 -35.62
CA ILE A 455 3.09 -1.65 -36.28
C ILE A 455 2.10 -1.24 -37.39
N ARG A 456 1.31 -0.17 -37.21
CA ARG A 456 0.42 0.34 -38.27
C ARG A 456 1.20 0.74 -39.54
N LYS A 457 2.45 1.21 -39.40
CA LYS A 457 3.31 1.55 -40.54
C LYS A 457 3.80 0.32 -41.32
N MET A 458 3.65 -0.89 -40.76
CA MET A 458 3.88 -2.12 -41.50
C MET A 458 2.80 -2.39 -42.57
N LYS A 459 1.65 -1.68 -42.51
CA LYS A 459 0.53 -1.78 -43.47
C LYS A 459 0.01 -3.23 -43.63
N LEU A 460 0.05 -4.00 -42.55
CA LEU A 460 -0.45 -5.37 -42.52
C LEU A 460 -1.96 -5.41 -42.26
N PRO A 461 -2.69 -6.44 -42.73
CA PRO A 461 -4.10 -6.62 -42.43
C PRO A 461 -4.38 -6.75 -40.93
N ASP A 462 -5.57 -6.34 -40.52
CA ASP A 462 -6.04 -6.54 -39.15
C ASP A 462 -6.01 -8.02 -38.75
N GLY A 463 -5.55 -8.31 -37.54
CA GLY A 463 -5.38 -9.69 -37.06
C GLY A 463 -4.16 -10.43 -37.61
N SER A 464 -3.23 -9.74 -38.30
CA SER A 464 -1.99 -10.35 -38.79
C SER A 464 -1.17 -11.03 -37.68
N LYS A 465 -0.81 -12.30 -37.89
CA LYS A 465 0.07 -13.07 -36.99
C LYS A 465 1.45 -12.43 -36.84
N THR A 466 1.98 -11.84 -37.91
CA THR A 466 3.27 -11.13 -37.91
C THR A 466 3.21 -9.91 -36.99
N ALA A 467 2.17 -9.09 -37.12
CA ALA A 467 1.95 -7.93 -36.26
C ALA A 467 1.81 -8.34 -34.79
N GLY A 468 1.06 -9.42 -34.51
CA GLY A 468 0.92 -9.98 -33.16
C GLY A 468 2.25 -10.46 -32.58
N LYS A 469 3.10 -11.12 -33.38
CA LYS A 469 4.43 -11.59 -32.97
C LYS A 469 5.36 -10.43 -32.64
N VAL A 470 5.45 -9.43 -33.52
CA VAL A 470 6.22 -8.19 -33.31
C VAL A 470 5.78 -7.52 -32.01
N TYR A 471 4.46 -7.34 -31.85
CA TYR A 471 3.90 -6.72 -30.65
C TYR A 471 4.34 -7.44 -29.38
N ALA A 472 4.15 -8.77 -29.32
CA ALA A 472 4.46 -9.55 -28.13
C ALA A 472 5.97 -9.57 -27.81
N LYS A 473 6.84 -9.69 -28.82
CA LYS A 473 8.30 -9.63 -28.63
C LYS A 473 8.74 -8.27 -28.09
N SER A 474 8.24 -7.17 -28.64
CA SER A 474 8.56 -5.83 -28.17
C SER A 474 8.03 -5.54 -26.76
N ILE A 475 6.81 -5.95 -26.42
CA ILE A 475 6.29 -5.80 -25.05
C ILE A 475 7.13 -6.61 -24.05
N MET A 476 7.50 -7.85 -24.40
CA MET A 476 8.30 -8.72 -23.55
C MET A 476 9.70 -8.13 -23.29
N ASP A 477 10.37 -7.65 -24.33
CA ASP A 477 11.70 -7.05 -24.21
C ASP A 477 11.67 -5.68 -23.51
N PHE A 478 10.57 -4.92 -23.69
CA PHE A 478 10.35 -3.71 -22.92
C PHE A 478 10.23 -4.00 -21.42
N GLU A 479 9.40 -4.98 -21.04
CA GLU A 479 9.20 -5.36 -19.63
C GLU A 479 10.49 -5.90 -19.00
N ASN A 480 11.22 -6.76 -19.70
CA ASN A 480 12.36 -7.49 -19.14
C ASN A 480 13.69 -6.74 -19.19
N ARG A 481 13.84 -5.75 -20.08
CA ARG A 481 15.12 -5.09 -20.34
C ARG A 481 15.00 -3.58 -20.46
N ILE A 482 14.31 -3.07 -21.50
CA ILE A 482 14.33 -1.63 -21.84
C ILE A 482 13.86 -0.78 -20.66
N LYS A 483 12.75 -1.16 -20.02
CA LYS A 483 12.17 -0.41 -18.90
C LYS A 483 13.09 -0.37 -17.68
N ALA A 484 13.76 -1.49 -17.36
CA ALA A 484 14.68 -1.58 -16.22
C ALA A 484 15.99 -0.81 -16.47
N ASP A 485 16.49 -0.85 -17.70
CA ASP A 485 17.81 -0.33 -18.06
C ASP A 485 17.78 1.12 -18.57
N PHE A 486 16.60 1.72 -18.78
CA PHE A 486 16.50 3.09 -19.27
C PHE A 486 17.17 4.11 -18.34
N ARG A 487 18.04 4.95 -18.91
CA ARG A 487 18.80 6.02 -18.22
C ARG A 487 18.65 7.41 -18.86
N ASN A 488 17.93 7.53 -19.97
CA ASN A 488 17.87 8.74 -20.79
C ASN A 488 19.25 9.27 -21.23
N ASN A 489 20.09 8.41 -21.81
CA ASN A 489 21.49 8.70 -22.19
C ASN A 489 21.72 8.69 -23.71
N GLY A 490 20.65 8.77 -24.52
CA GLY A 490 20.74 8.72 -25.98
C GLY A 490 20.84 7.29 -26.57
N GLN A 491 20.77 6.25 -25.73
CA GLN A 491 20.78 4.86 -26.18
C GLN A 491 19.58 4.56 -27.10
N LYS A 492 19.86 3.92 -28.24
CA LYS A 492 18.86 3.28 -29.09
C LYS A 492 18.63 1.85 -28.62
N TRP A 493 17.39 1.38 -28.74
CA TRP A 493 16.98 0.06 -28.28
C TRP A 493 16.52 -0.78 -29.46
N ALA A 494 17.25 -1.85 -29.76
CA ALA A 494 16.84 -2.83 -30.76
C ALA A 494 16.15 -4.02 -30.07
N VAL A 495 15.00 -4.43 -30.60
CA VAL A 495 14.24 -5.62 -30.18
C VAL A 495 14.28 -6.63 -31.31
N ASP A 496 14.76 -7.84 -31.02
CA ASP A 496 14.61 -8.98 -31.95
C ASP A 496 13.13 -9.38 -32.03
N VAL A 497 12.51 -9.09 -33.17
CA VAL A 497 11.10 -9.41 -33.43
C VAL A 497 10.92 -10.77 -34.13
N GLY A 498 12.03 -11.41 -34.52
CA GLY A 498 12.08 -12.76 -35.10
C GLY A 498 11.30 -12.88 -36.40
N ILE A 499 11.40 -11.88 -37.28
CA ILE A 499 10.79 -11.90 -38.62
C ILE A 499 11.86 -11.56 -39.65
N ASP A 500 11.81 -12.20 -40.80
CA ASP A 500 12.75 -11.94 -41.90
C ASP A 500 12.31 -10.75 -42.77
N ALA A 501 11.04 -10.36 -42.68
CA ALA A 501 10.48 -9.26 -43.44
C ALA A 501 10.89 -7.90 -42.86
N GLU A 502 11.34 -7.00 -43.73
CA GLU A 502 11.73 -5.65 -43.39
C GLU A 502 10.56 -4.67 -43.49
N PHE A 503 10.51 -3.72 -42.56
CA PHE A 503 9.54 -2.63 -42.57
C PHE A 503 10.25 -1.33 -42.12
N PRO A 504 11.02 -0.68 -43.01
CA PRO A 504 11.79 0.51 -42.65
C PRO A 504 10.93 1.66 -42.09
N GLU A 505 9.71 1.85 -42.60
CA GLU A 505 8.77 2.85 -42.07
C GLU A 505 8.37 2.56 -40.60
N ALA A 506 8.34 1.28 -40.20
CA ALA A 506 8.10 0.83 -38.84
C ALA A 506 9.39 0.74 -37.99
N GLY A 507 10.56 1.00 -38.60
CA GLY A 507 11.88 0.85 -37.97
C GLY A 507 12.29 -0.61 -37.78
N ILE A 508 11.81 -1.52 -38.64
CA ILE A 508 12.25 -2.93 -38.67
C ILE A 508 13.25 -3.12 -39.80
N GLU A 509 14.48 -3.45 -39.43
CA GLU A 509 15.61 -3.74 -40.33
C GLU A 509 16.37 -4.96 -39.77
N GLU A 510 16.81 -5.88 -40.62
CA GLU A 510 17.57 -7.08 -40.22
C GLU A 510 16.90 -7.92 -39.11
N GLY A 511 15.56 -7.93 -39.05
CA GLY A 511 14.79 -8.63 -38.02
C GLY A 511 14.69 -7.94 -36.66
N TYR A 512 15.18 -6.70 -36.55
CA TYR A 512 15.13 -5.89 -35.33
C TYR A 512 14.20 -4.69 -35.48
N MET A 513 13.28 -4.49 -34.54
CA MET A 513 12.56 -3.23 -34.41
C MET A 513 13.34 -2.28 -33.49
N THR A 514 13.68 -1.09 -33.99
CA THR A 514 14.44 -0.09 -33.21
C THR A 514 13.52 0.96 -32.57
N PHE A 515 13.85 1.34 -31.34
CA PHE A 515 13.23 2.44 -30.58
C PHE A 515 14.27 3.49 -30.20
N THR A 516 13.94 4.77 -30.39
CA THR A 516 14.83 5.88 -30.02
C THR A 516 14.75 6.18 -28.53
N ASN A 517 15.75 6.90 -28.02
CA ASN A 517 15.76 7.37 -26.64
C ASN A 517 14.53 8.25 -26.34
N GLU A 518 14.12 9.09 -27.30
CA GLU A 518 12.96 9.98 -27.20
C GLU A 518 11.65 9.19 -27.14
N GLU A 519 11.50 8.13 -27.93
CA GLU A 519 10.33 7.24 -27.86
C GLU A 519 10.21 6.58 -26.48
N ILE A 520 11.33 6.12 -25.91
CA ILE A 520 11.31 5.56 -24.55
C ILE A 520 11.07 6.65 -23.50
N LEU A 521 11.66 7.84 -23.66
CA LEU A 521 11.45 8.98 -22.76
C LEU A 521 9.96 9.39 -22.71
N GLN A 522 9.27 9.41 -23.86
CA GLN A 522 7.82 9.68 -23.94
C GLN A 522 6.99 8.68 -23.13
N CYS A 523 7.51 7.47 -22.88
CA CYS A 523 6.85 6.52 -22.00
C CYS A 523 6.95 6.93 -20.52
N PHE A 524 8.12 7.43 -20.12
CA PHE A 524 8.46 7.76 -18.74
C PHE A 524 8.01 9.14 -18.29
N GLU A 525 8.22 10.17 -19.11
CA GLU A 525 8.07 11.57 -18.72
C GLU A 525 6.68 11.89 -18.11
N PRO A 526 5.53 11.48 -18.69
CA PRO A 526 4.23 11.77 -18.09
C PRO A 526 4.06 11.14 -16.70
N VAL A 527 4.62 9.94 -16.51
CA VAL A 527 4.54 9.19 -15.26
C VAL A 527 5.46 9.80 -14.20
N VAL A 528 6.71 10.07 -14.58
CA VAL A 528 7.70 10.67 -13.68
C VAL A 528 7.27 12.06 -13.25
N ASN A 529 6.78 12.91 -14.16
CA ASN A 529 6.31 14.25 -13.83
C ASN A 529 5.21 14.23 -12.76
N ARG A 530 4.30 13.25 -12.84
CA ARG A 530 3.26 13.07 -11.83
C ARG A 530 3.84 12.68 -10.47
N ILE A 531 4.81 11.76 -10.45
CA ILE A 531 5.50 11.37 -9.21
C ILE A 531 6.24 12.57 -8.59
N LEU A 532 6.93 13.37 -9.39
CA LEU A 532 7.64 14.56 -8.92
C LEU A 532 6.69 15.59 -8.30
N GLU A 533 5.50 15.75 -8.85
CA GLU A 533 4.45 16.60 -8.28
C GLU A 533 4.01 16.09 -6.90
N LEU A 534 3.74 14.79 -6.77
CA LEU A 534 3.35 14.17 -5.49
C LEU A 534 4.45 14.34 -4.42
N VAL A 535 5.71 14.10 -4.78
CA VAL A 535 6.87 14.27 -3.88
C VAL A 535 6.98 15.73 -3.42
N ARG A 536 6.88 16.69 -4.34
CA ARG A 536 6.94 18.12 -4.02
C ARG A 536 5.84 18.51 -3.04
N ASN A 537 4.61 18.08 -3.29
CA ASN A 537 3.46 18.40 -2.45
C ASN A 537 3.62 17.83 -1.03
N GLN A 538 4.14 16.60 -0.89
CA GLN A 538 4.43 16.03 0.43
C GLN A 538 5.53 16.80 1.16
N ILE A 539 6.60 17.21 0.49
CA ILE A 539 7.66 18.01 1.12
C ILE A 539 7.09 19.34 1.64
N ILE A 540 6.25 20.02 0.85
CA ILE A 540 5.57 21.26 1.27
C ILE A 540 4.70 21.01 2.49
N ALA A 541 3.92 19.91 2.50
CA ALA A 541 3.06 19.56 3.63
C ALA A 541 3.86 19.29 4.92
N ILE A 542 5.01 18.60 4.83
CA ILE A 542 5.90 18.35 5.96
C ILE A 542 6.46 19.66 6.52
N GLN A 543 6.88 20.57 5.64
CA GLN A 543 7.38 21.89 6.03
C GLN A 543 6.32 22.74 6.71
N ALA A 544 5.07 22.69 6.23
CA ALA A 544 3.93 23.38 6.85
C ALA A 544 3.64 22.88 8.29
N GLN A 545 4.03 21.64 8.62
CA GLN A 545 3.94 21.07 9.97
C GLN A 545 5.17 21.38 10.85
N ASN A 546 6.09 22.25 10.39
CA ASN A 546 7.35 22.59 11.07
C ASN A 546 8.21 21.37 11.42
N ARG A 547 8.21 20.33 10.56
CA ARG A 547 9.02 19.13 10.76
C ARG A 547 10.29 19.15 9.91
N SER A 548 11.37 18.60 10.46
CA SER A 548 12.66 18.50 9.77
C SER A 548 12.73 17.21 8.96
N LEU A 549 12.61 17.31 7.63
CA LEU A 549 12.75 16.15 6.73
C LEU A 549 14.21 15.70 6.65
N GLN A 550 14.50 14.48 7.12
CA GLN A 550 15.84 13.89 7.12
C GLN A 550 16.11 12.95 5.96
N ASN A 551 15.10 12.22 5.49
CA ASN A 551 15.27 11.25 4.41
C ASN A 551 14.05 11.22 3.48
N VAL A 552 14.30 11.05 2.19
CA VAL A 552 13.31 10.70 1.17
C VAL A 552 13.67 9.30 0.67
N LEU A 553 12.94 8.30 1.15
CA LEU A 553 13.22 6.89 0.88
C LEU A 553 12.43 6.44 -0.34
N VAL A 554 13.14 6.16 -1.44
CA VAL A 554 12.53 5.65 -2.67
C VAL A 554 12.54 4.13 -2.64
N VAL A 555 11.35 3.53 -2.58
CA VAL A 555 11.13 2.08 -2.46
C VAL A 555 10.19 1.59 -3.57
N GLY A 556 9.88 0.29 -3.56
CA GLY A 556 9.01 -0.33 -4.55
C GLY A 556 9.74 -0.75 -5.82
N GLY A 557 9.08 -1.61 -6.62
CA GLY A 557 9.69 -2.19 -7.82
C GLY A 557 10.06 -1.16 -8.89
N PHE A 558 9.26 -0.09 -9.04
CA PHE A 558 9.58 1.01 -9.95
C PHE A 558 10.64 1.95 -9.35
N GLY A 559 10.75 2.03 -8.02
CA GLY A 559 11.81 2.76 -7.32
C GLY A 559 13.23 2.28 -7.65
N ALA A 560 13.38 1.05 -8.15
CA ALA A 560 14.64 0.52 -8.69
C ALA A 560 15.06 1.14 -10.04
N SER A 561 14.15 1.85 -10.73
CA SER A 561 14.49 2.58 -11.96
C SER A 561 15.48 3.70 -11.65
N GLU A 562 16.65 3.63 -12.27
CA GLU A 562 17.69 4.65 -12.09
C GLU A 562 17.27 5.99 -12.66
N TYR A 563 16.58 6.00 -13.81
CA TYR A 563 16.02 7.24 -14.36
C TYR A 563 15.07 7.91 -13.36
N LEU A 564 14.11 7.18 -12.80
CA LEU A 564 13.17 7.72 -11.80
C LEU A 564 13.90 8.27 -10.57
N PHE A 565 14.84 7.51 -10.01
CA PHE A 565 15.59 7.93 -8.83
C PHE A 565 16.37 9.21 -9.06
N GLN A 566 17.08 9.32 -10.19
CA GLN A 566 17.80 10.54 -10.55
C GLN A 566 16.84 11.72 -10.75
N GLN A 567 15.68 11.51 -11.37
CA GLN A 567 14.68 12.56 -11.54
C GLN A 567 14.14 13.06 -10.20
N ILE A 568 13.81 12.17 -9.25
CA ILE A 568 13.40 12.56 -7.89
C ILE A 568 14.52 13.35 -7.22
N LYS A 569 15.76 12.83 -7.25
CA LYS A 569 16.92 13.48 -6.63
C LYS A 569 17.21 14.87 -7.18
N LEU A 570 17.04 15.09 -8.49
CA LEU A 570 17.28 16.38 -9.13
C LEU A 570 16.18 17.41 -8.84
N HIS A 571 14.93 16.98 -8.68
CA HIS A 571 13.76 17.88 -8.60
C HIS A 571 13.26 18.14 -7.18
N VAL A 572 13.76 17.43 -6.17
CA VAL A 572 13.58 17.87 -4.77
C VAL A 572 14.38 19.15 -4.52
N PRO A 573 13.96 20.00 -3.57
CA PRO A 573 14.72 21.19 -3.21
C PRO A 573 16.20 20.88 -2.90
N PRO A 574 17.16 21.77 -3.26
CA PRO A 574 18.61 21.50 -3.16
C PRO A 574 19.07 20.95 -1.81
N GLN A 575 18.48 21.43 -0.71
CA GLN A 575 18.81 20.98 0.65
C GLN A 575 18.42 19.52 0.95
N PHE A 576 17.56 18.91 0.15
CA PHE A 576 17.09 17.53 0.31
C PHE A 576 17.71 16.56 -0.71
N GLN A 577 18.48 17.02 -1.69
CA GLN A 577 19.03 16.14 -2.74
C GLN A 577 19.94 15.04 -2.16
N ASN A 578 20.75 15.37 -1.15
CA ASN A 578 21.61 14.41 -0.45
C ASN A 578 20.85 13.49 0.52
N LYS A 579 19.55 13.77 0.74
CA LYS A 579 18.66 13.01 1.63
C LYS A 579 17.79 12.01 0.86
N VAL A 580 17.82 12.02 -0.47
CA VAL A 580 17.15 11.02 -1.32
C VAL A 580 17.96 9.74 -1.33
N VAL A 581 17.39 8.66 -0.78
CA VAL A 581 18.08 7.39 -0.56
C VAL A 581 17.24 6.24 -1.10
N ARG A 582 17.90 5.27 -1.75
CA ARG A 582 17.31 3.99 -2.13
C ARG A 582 17.85 2.92 -1.15
N PRO A 583 17.00 2.26 -0.35
CA PRO A 583 17.45 1.17 0.51
C PRO A 583 18.08 0.01 -0.29
N MET A 584 19.10 -0.65 0.28
CA MET A 584 19.88 -1.71 -0.38
C MET A 584 19.03 -2.90 -0.87
N ASP A 585 17.86 -3.13 -0.25
CA ASP A 585 16.90 -4.15 -0.66
C ASP A 585 15.51 -3.55 -0.95
N SER A 586 15.49 -2.43 -1.68
CA SER A 586 14.26 -1.68 -2.00
C SER A 586 13.15 -2.53 -2.64
N VAL A 587 13.49 -3.61 -3.36
CA VAL A 587 12.52 -4.52 -4.00
C VAL A 587 11.82 -5.41 -2.97
N ALA A 588 12.54 -5.92 -1.96
CA ALA A 588 11.97 -6.74 -0.89
C ALA A 588 11.65 -5.95 0.40
N ALA A 589 11.93 -4.64 0.43
CA ALA A 589 11.72 -3.78 1.61
C ALA A 589 10.30 -3.87 2.15
N ILE A 590 9.29 -3.90 1.27
CA ILE A 590 7.88 -3.99 1.66
C ILE A 590 7.58 -5.34 2.32
N VAL A 591 7.95 -6.46 1.69
CA VAL A 591 7.64 -7.80 2.23
C VAL A 591 8.41 -8.10 3.52
N LYS A 592 9.68 -7.69 3.61
CA LYS A 592 10.49 -7.82 4.83
C LYS A 592 9.98 -6.90 5.93
N GLY A 593 9.59 -5.69 5.55
CA GLY A 593 8.95 -4.72 6.42
C GLY A 593 7.67 -5.22 7.08
N ALA A 594 6.85 -5.94 6.33
CA ALA A 594 5.64 -6.58 6.85
C ALA A 594 5.95 -7.62 7.93
N VAL A 595 7.04 -8.39 7.77
CA VAL A 595 7.52 -9.31 8.81
C VAL A 595 8.04 -8.56 10.02
N THR A 596 8.87 -7.53 9.80
CA THR A 596 9.38 -6.66 10.88
C THR A 596 8.23 -6.08 11.71
N ALA A 597 7.17 -5.60 11.07
CA ALA A 597 5.98 -5.08 11.75
C ALA A 597 5.33 -6.11 12.69
N GLY A 598 5.29 -7.38 12.27
CA GLY A 598 4.78 -8.46 13.11
C GLY A 598 5.68 -8.84 14.27
N ILE A 599 6.99 -8.65 14.15
CA ILE A 599 7.96 -8.95 15.22
C ILE A 599 7.97 -7.84 16.27
N THR A 600 8.03 -6.58 15.85
CA THR A 600 8.24 -5.46 16.78
C THR A 600 6.96 -4.96 17.42
N GLU A 601 5.79 -5.40 16.95
CA GLU A 601 4.44 -5.02 17.42
C GLU A 601 4.26 -3.51 17.69
N ARG A 602 3.61 -2.80 16.76
CA ARG A 602 3.21 -1.36 16.87
C ARG A 602 4.36 -0.35 16.93
N VAL A 603 4.93 -0.06 15.75
CA VAL A 603 5.81 1.10 15.56
C VAL A 603 5.03 2.36 15.18
N ILE A 604 3.87 2.23 14.55
CA ILE A 604 2.97 3.38 14.32
C ILE A 604 2.05 3.55 15.53
N THR A 605 2.09 4.73 16.13
CA THR A 605 1.27 5.07 17.31
C THR A 605 0.01 5.85 16.92
N SER A 606 0.09 6.66 15.86
CA SER A 606 -0.97 7.55 15.42
C SER A 606 -1.01 7.71 13.90
N ARG A 607 -2.22 7.90 13.36
CA ARG A 607 -2.48 8.15 11.94
C ARG A 607 -3.21 9.47 11.73
N VAL A 608 -3.09 10.02 10.53
CA VAL A 608 -3.86 11.21 10.12
C VAL A 608 -5.09 10.73 9.37
N ALA A 609 -6.28 11.11 9.85
CA ALA A 609 -7.54 10.75 9.21
C ALA A 609 -7.63 11.37 7.80
N ARG A 610 -7.84 10.51 6.80
CA ARG A 610 -7.90 10.91 5.39
C ARG A 610 -9.25 11.51 4.99
N ARG A 611 -10.27 11.29 5.82
CA ARG A 611 -11.68 11.60 5.58
C ARG A 611 -12.35 12.10 6.85
N HIS A 612 -13.42 12.85 6.70
CA HIS A 612 -14.36 13.05 7.80
C HIS A 612 -15.20 11.79 7.96
N TYR A 613 -15.27 11.24 9.18
CA TYR A 613 -16.19 10.14 9.52
C TYR A 613 -17.34 10.69 10.34
N LEU A 614 -18.58 10.39 9.94
CA LEU A 614 -19.78 11.05 10.46
C LEU A 614 -21.01 10.15 10.45
N MET A 615 -22.03 10.54 11.22
CA MET A 615 -23.37 9.93 11.23
C MET A 615 -24.44 11.00 11.08
N ALA A 616 -25.59 10.59 10.56
CA ALA A 616 -26.76 11.44 10.54
C ALA A 616 -27.34 11.57 11.97
N THR A 617 -27.73 12.79 12.33
CA THR A 617 -28.36 13.13 13.61
C THR A 617 -29.57 14.02 13.39
N LEU A 618 -30.40 14.12 14.44
CA LEU A 618 -31.50 15.07 14.51
C LEU A 618 -31.11 16.25 15.41
N GLN A 619 -30.82 17.41 14.82
CA GLN A 619 -30.51 18.64 15.55
C GLN A 619 -31.76 19.51 15.73
N PRO A 620 -31.83 20.40 16.74
CA PRO A 620 -32.91 21.39 16.85
C PRO A 620 -33.14 22.13 15.53
N PHE A 621 -34.39 22.22 15.06
CA PHE A 621 -34.69 22.95 13.84
C PHE A 621 -34.48 24.45 14.05
N LYS A 622 -33.82 25.11 13.09
CA LYS A 622 -33.53 26.55 13.11
C LYS A 622 -34.23 27.19 11.91
N GLU A 623 -35.27 27.94 12.19
CA GLU A 623 -36.06 28.66 11.18
C GLU A 623 -35.16 29.58 10.36
N GLY A 624 -35.33 29.58 9.03
CA GLY A 624 -34.53 30.41 8.11
C GLY A 624 -33.09 29.94 7.84
N HIS A 625 -32.58 28.95 8.59
CA HIS A 625 -31.27 28.32 8.34
C HIS A 625 -31.41 26.93 7.75
N HIS A 626 -32.25 26.08 8.36
CA HIS A 626 -32.47 24.72 7.88
C HIS A 626 -33.51 24.66 6.75
N PRO A 627 -33.34 23.78 5.74
CA PRO A 627 -34.36 23.54 4.73
C PRO A 627 -35.66 23.01 5.34
N GLU A 628 -36.79 23.62 5.00
CA GLU A 628 -38.10 23.23 5.56
C GLU A 628 -38.45 21.76 5.29
N GLN A 629 -38.04 21.22 4.13
CA GLN A 629 -38.21 19.81 3.78
C GLN A 629 -37.46 18.82 4.71
N TYR A 630 -36.54 19.31 5.53
CA TYR A 630 -35.81 18.54 6.53
C TYR A 630 -36.40 18.69 7.94
N ARG A 631 -37.44 19.51 8.13
CA ARG A 631 -38.15 19.63 9.39
C ARG A 631 -38.91 18.34 9.69
N VAL A 632 -38.78 17.83 10.91
CA VAL A 632 -39.54 16.69 11.43
C VAL A 632 -39.94 16.94 12.89
N PRO A 633 -41.16 16.54 13.29
CA PRO A 633 -41.56 16.60 14.70
C PRO A 633 -40.79 15.54 15.50
N SER A 634 -40.52 15.83 16.77
CA SER A 634 -39.87 14.95 17.73
C SER A 634 -40.80 14.65 18.91
N LEU A 635 -40.54 13.57 19.66
CA LEU A 635 -41.41 13.12 20.76
C LEU A 635 -41.41 14.10 21.95
N ASP A 636 -40.38 14.94 22.05
CA ASP A 636 -40.31 16.05 23.00
C ASP A 636 -41.13 17.30 22.60
N GLY A 637 -41.91 17.21 21.51
CA GLY A 637 -42.76 18.31 21.03
C GLY A 637 -42.01 19.45 20.35
N LYS A 638 -40.69 19.30 20.11
CA LYS A 638 -39.85 20.30 19.44
C LYS A 638 -39.53 19.86 18.02
N ASP A 639 -39.45 20.79 17.08
CA ASP A 639 -39.05 20.44 15.72
C ASP A 639 -37.54 20.18 15.62
N ARG A 640 -37.18 19.20 14.81
CA ARG A 640 -35.81 18.79 14.52
C ARG A 640 -35.52 18.84 13.03
N CYS A 641 -34.25 19.00 12.67
CA CYS A 641 -33.77 18.88 11.30
C CYS A 641 -33.16 17.48 11.11
N LYS A 642 -33.74 16.69 10.19
CA LYS A 642 -33.16 15.40 9.78
C LYS A 642 -31.99 15.61 8.83
N TYR A 643 -31.10 14.61 8.76
CA TYR A 643 -29.90 14.59 7.90
C TYR A 643 -28.78 15.55 8.29
N THR A 644 -28.88 16.26 9.41
CA THR A 644 -27.71 16.99 9.94
C THR A 644 -26.61 16.01 10.34
N ARG A 645 -25.35 16.37 10.14
CA ARG A 645 -24.22 15.49 10.49
C ARG A 645 -23.75 15.67 11.94
N GLN A 646 -23.24 14.59 12.53
CA GLN A 646 -22.31 14.63 13.65
C GLN A 646 -21.00 13.99 13.21
N ILE A 647 -19.91 14.74 13.27
CA ILE A 647 -18.57 14.24 12.91
C ILE A 647 -17.94 13.57 14.13
N PHE A 648 -17.40 12.37 13.94
CA PHE A 648 -16.60 11.63 14.91
C PHE A 648 -15.14 12.04 14.79
N VAL A 649 -14.64 12.01 13.55
CA VAL A 649 -13.25 12.24 13.20
C VAL A 649 -13.22 13.19 12.03
N GLN A 650 -12.47 14.27 12.16
CA GLN A 650 -12.28 15.24 11.10
C GLN A 650 -11.15 14.80 10.16
N LYS A 651 -11.27 15.12 8.87
CA LYS A 651 -10.14 14.99 7.94
C LYS A 651 -8.96 15.81 8.46
N GLY A 652 -7.77 15.21 8.47
CA GLY A 652 -6.54 15.79 9.03
C GLY A 652 -6.35 15.57 10.53
N GLN A 653 -7.35 15.04 11.26
CA GLN A 653 -7.23 14.75 12.68
C GLN A 653 -6.24 13.60 12.93
N ARG A 654 -5.32 13.78 13.88
CA ARG A 654 -4.46 12.70 14.38
C ARG A 654 -5.28 11.77 15.29
N VAL A 655 -5.31 10.48 14.95
CA VAL A 655 -6.04 9.42 15.67
C VAL A 655 -5.03 8.38 16.13
N LYS A 656 -5.05 8.03 17.42
CA LYS A 656 -4.17 7.01 17.98
C LYS A 656 -4.63 5.61 17.59
N ILE A 657 -3.67 4.75 17.28
CA ILE A 657 -3.94 3.36 16.93
C ILE A 657 -4.36 2.58 18.18
N GLY A 658 -5.46 1.85 18.07
CA GLY A 658 -6.02 1.01 19.14
C GLY A 658 -6.83 1.77 20.19
N GLU A 659 -6.89 3.10 20.15
CA GLU A 659 -7.79 3.90 20.98
C GLU A 659 -9.05 4.29 20.19
N PRO A 660 -10.26 3.84 20.59
CA PRO A 660 -11.47 4.20 19.88
C PRO A 660 -11.87 5.66 20.12
N VAL A 661 -12.36 6.31 19.07
CA VAL A 661 -13.02 7.61 19.16
C VAL A 661 -14.45 7.40 19.64
N LYS A 662 -14.75 7.92 20.82
CA LYS A 662 -16.07 7.84 21.45
C LYS A 662 -16.93 9.04 21.09
N VAL A 663 -18.17 8.80 20.63
CA VAL A 663 -19.22 9.82 20.55
C VAL A 663 -20.49 9.31 21.20
N SER A 664 -21.08 10.12 22.06
CA SER A 664 -22.30 9.78 22.79
C SER A 664 -23.54 10.29 22.06
N PHE A 665 -24.55 9.44 22.00
CA PHE A 665 -25.83 9.72 21.38
C PHE A 665 -26.97 9.37 22.32
N PHE A 666 -28.17 9.83 21.96
CA PHE A 666 -29.40 9.32 22.53
C PHE A 666 -30.46 9.15 21.45
N ARG A 667 -31.39 8.23 21.69
CA ARG A 667 -32.62 8.05 20.91
C ARG A 667 -33.83 8.36 21.76
N GLN A 668 -34.85 8.95 21.14
CA GLN A 668 -36.17 9.04 21.73
C GLN A 668 -36.99 7.85 21.23
N VAL A 669 -37.49 7.04 22.16
CA VAL A 669 -38.16 5.76 21.84
C VAL A 669 -39.54 5.75 22.49
N ALA A 670 -40.58 5.59 21.67
CA ALA A 670 -41.95 5.46 22.17
C ALA A 670 -42.18 4.08 22.84
N PRO A 671 -43.10 3.98 23.81
CA PRO A 671 -43.51 2.69 24.38
C PRO A 671 -43.92 1.70 23.29
N GLY A 672 -43.45 0.46 23.40
CA GLY A 672 -43.76 -0.63 22.44
C GLY A 672 -43.01 -0.56 21.11
N ALA A 673 -42.13 0.43 20.88
CA ALA A 673 -41.29 0.47 19.69
C ALA A 673 -40.21 -0.63 19.71
N THR A 674 -39.76 -1.04 18.53
CA THR A 674 -38.63 -1.97 18.40
C THR A 674 -37.33 -1.34 18.92
N LEU A 675 -36.46 -2.17 19.49
CA LEU A 675 -35.12 -1.81 19.93
C LEU A 675 -34.03 -2.30 18.96
N MET A 676 -34.43 -2.69 17.76
CA MET A 676 -33.54 -3.00 16.64
C MET A 676 -33.32 -1.75 15.80
N TYR A 677 -32.07 -1.37 15.56
CA TYR A 677 -31.73 -0.18 14.78
C TYR A 677 -30.69 -0.49 13.70
N GLU A 678 -30.80 0.22 12.59
CA GLU A 678 -29.78 0.32 11.56
C GLU A 678 -29.32 1.77 11.46
N ASP A 679 -28.04 1.97 11.73
CA ASP A 679 -27.37 3.25 11.62
C ASP A 679 -26.41 3.25 10.45
N VAL A 680 -26.28 4.38 9.76
CA VAL A 680 -25.35 4.51 8.63
C VAL A 680 -24.19 5.39 9.06
N LEU A 681 -22.98 4.87 8.96
CA LEU A 681 -21.75 5.66 9.04
C LEU A 681 -21.37 6.14 7.64
N TYR A 682 -20.99 7.41 7.56
CA TYR A 682 -20.67 8.10 6.33
C TYR A 682 -19.22 8.61 6.34
N ALA A 683 -18.67 8.80 5.15
CA ALA A 683 -17.40 9.49 4.89
C ALA A 683 -17.60 10.73 4.03
N CYS A 684 -16.71 11.71 4.19
CA CYS A 684 -16.57 12.82 3.28
C CYS A 684 -15.09 13.08 2.98
N ASP A 685 -14.76 13.13 1.68
CA ASP A 685 -13.40 13.36 1.17
C ASP A 685 -13.04 14.86 1.09
N GLU A 686 -14.03 15.75 1.09
CA GLU A 686 -13.83 17.21 1.04
C GLU A 686 -13.11 17.75 2.28
N ASP A 687 -12.33 18.82 2.10
CA ASP A 687 -11.67 19.51 3.21
C ASP A 687 -12.70 20.09 4.19
N VAL A 688 -13.75 20.71 3.66
CA VAL A 688 -14.91 21.16 4.43
C VAL A 688 -16.07 20.22 4.17
N CYS A 689 -16.35 19.36 5.14
CA CYS A 689 -17.48 18.44 5.01
C CYS A 689 -18.84 19.20 5.02
N PRO A 690 -19.78 18.88 4.12
CA PRO A 690 -21.09 19.53 4.03
C PRO A 690 -21.96 19.33 5.29
N GLU A 691 -22.88 20.26 5.58
CA GLU A 691 -23.75 20.20 6.78
C GLU A 691 -24.74 19.03 6.77
N TYR A 692 -25.20 18.61 5.59
CA TYR A 692 -26.28 17.62 5.43
C TYR A 692 -25.79 16.33 4.77
N THR A 693 -26.13 15.18 5.34
CA THR A 693 -25.74 13.85 4.83
C THR A 693 -26.38 13.48 3.48
N LYS A 694 -27.34 14.27 3.00
CA LYS A 694 -27.92 14.14 1.66
C LYS A 694 -27.06 14.78 0.57
N ASP A 695 -26.01 15.51 0.92
CA ASP A 695 -25.07 16.05 -0.05
C ASP A 695 -24.36 14.90 -0.79
N PRO A 696 -24.29 14.93 -2.15
CA PRO A 696 -23.71 13.84 -2.93
C PRO A 696 -22.22 13.59 -2.66
N ARG A 697 -21.51 14.54 -2.02
CA ARG A 697 -20.10 14.40 -1.60
C ARG A 697 -19.93 13.57 -0.33
N ILE A 698 -21.01 13.36 0.43
CA ILE A 698 -21.02 12.46 1.59
C ILE A 698 -21.43 11.06 1.12
N LYS A 699 -20.60 10.06 1.42
CA LYS A 699 -20.80 8.67 0.98
C LYS A 699 -21.11 7.77 2.16
N GLU A 700 -22.08 6.89 1.99
CA GLU A 700 -22.33 5.80 2.93
C GLU A 700 -21.14 4.84 2.91
N ILE A 701 -20.61 4.49 4.08
CA ILE A 701 -19.52 3.53 4.20
C ILE A 701 -20.06 2.17 4.65
N VAL A 702 -20.80 2.17 5.76
CA VAL A 702 -21.24 0.95 6.44
C VAL A 702 -22.54 1.18 7.18
N THR A 703 -23.35 0.12 7.25
CA THR A 703 -24.52 0.05 8.13
C THR A 703 -24.17 -0.69 9.43
N LEU A 704 -24.35 -0.03 10.56
CA LEU A 704 -24.24 -0.56 11.91
C LEU A 704 -25.62 -1.03 12.38
N THR A 705 -25.79 -2.35 12.46
CA THR A 705 -27.00 -2.95 13.04
C THR A 705 -26.80 -3.18 14.54
N SER A 706 -27.76 -2.72 15.34
CA SER A 706 -27.72 -2.83 16.80
C SER A 706 -28.99 -3.44 17.35
N ASP A 707 -28.85 -4.39 18.28
CA ASP A 707 -29.94 -5.08 18.96
C ASP A 707 -29.94 -4.71 20.45
N LEU A 708 -30.79 -3.75 20.80
CA LEU A 708 -31.02 -3.31 22.18
C LEU A 708 -32.19 -4.06 22.84
N SER A 709 -32.78 -5.09 22.22
CA SER A 709 -33.92 -5.85 22.76
C SER A 709 -33.59 -6.62 24.05
N ARG A 710 -32.30 -6.82 24.32
CA ARG A 710 -31.78 -7.35 25.60
C ARG A 710 -31.95 -6.38 26.78
N LYS A 711 -32.27 -5.11 26.52
CA LYS A 711 -32.59 -4.09 27.53
C LYS A 711 -34.10 -3.93 27.69
N ASN A 712 -34.53 -3.63 28.90
CA ASN A 712 -35.91 -3.29 29.18
C ASN A 712 -36.10 -1.77 29.10
N LEU A 713 -36.90 -1.32 28.13
CA LEU A 713 -37.08 0.11 27.85
C LEU A 713 -37.52 0.91 29.09
N GLU A 714 -38.43 0.35 29.90
CA GLU A 714 -39.05 1.05 31.02
C GLU A 714 -38.18 1.07 32.28
N LYS A 715 -37.33 0.06 32.45
CA LYS A 715 -36.47 -0.10 33.63
C LYS A 715 -35.09 0.51 33.43
N ASP A 716 -34.54 0.38 32.23
CA ASP A 716 -33.14 0.67 31.98
C ASP A 716 -32.92 2.11 31.50
N PHE A 717 -33.97 2.83 31.08
CA PHE A 717 -33.84 4.14 30.45
C PHE A 717 -34.72 5.22 31.08
N GLU A 718 -34.29 6.47 30.88
CA GLU A 718 -34.95 7.65 31.41
C GLU A 718 -36.32 7.84 30.73
N ARG A 719 -37.38 7.77 31.53
CA ARG A 719 -38.75 8.08 31.11
C ARG A 719 -38.94 9.60 31.02
N MET A 720 -39.54 10.05 29.93
CA MET A 720 -39.90 11.43 29.65
C MET A 720 -41.40 11.51 29.41
N ASP A 721 -42.09 12.36 30.16
CA ASP A 721 -43.51 12.63 29.97
C ASP A 721 -43.70 14.04 29.37
N THR A 722 -44.46 14.11 28.28
CA THR A 722 -44.74 15.36 27.56
C THR A 722 -46.23 15.48 27.24
N PRO A 723 -46.73 16.67 26.86
CA PRO A 723 -48.10 16.82 26.37
C PRO A 723 -48.43 15.91 25.18
N GLN A 724 -47.43 15.50 24.40
CA GLN A 724 -47.57 14.65 23.22
C GLN A 724 -47.55 13.14 23.58
N GLY A 725 -47.22 12.80 24.82
CA GLY A 725 -47.16 11.42 25.31
C GLY A 725 -45.87 11.11 26.07
N THR A 726 -45.74 9.84 26.48
CA THR A 726 -44.55 9.31 27.14
C THR A 726 -43.57 8.76 26.11
N PHE A 727 -42.28 9.00 26.31
CA PHE A 727 -41.19 8.35 25.57
C PHE A 727 -39.99 8.10 26.49
N TYR A 728 -39.00 7.36 26.00
CA TYR A 728 -37.78 7.04 26.75
C TYR A 728 -36.54 7.57 26.04
N ARG A 729 -35.54 8.02 26.80
CA ARG A 729 -34.23 8.38 26.27
C ARG A 729 -33.25 7.22 26.42
N VAL A 730 -32.94 6.60 25.29
CA VAL A 730 -31.97 5.53 25.20
C VAL A 730 -30.61 6.14 24.89
N TYR A 731 -29.74 6.24 25.90
CA TYR A 731 -28.37 6.73 25.74
C TYR A 731 -27.44 5.60 25.34
N PHE A 732 -26.56 5.86 24.38
CA PHE A 732 -25.56 4.90 23.93
C PHE A 732 -24.33 5.64 23.41
N ASP A 733 -23.22 4.93 23.42
CA ASP A 733 -21.94 5.39 22.90
C ASP A 733 -21.63 4.62 21.62
N ILE A 734 -21.08 5.33 20.63
CA ILE A 734 -20.46 4.70 19.47
C ILE A 734 -18.96 4.87 19.61
N TYR A 735 -18.26 3.74 19.60
CA TYR A 735 -16.81 3.64 19.62
C TYR A 735 -16.33 3.34 18.22
N LEU A 736 -15.60 4.27 17.61
CA LEU A 736 -15.03 4.14 16.28
C LEU A 736 -13.52 3.91 16.39
N THR A 737 -13.05 2.73 15.99
CA THR A 737 -11.62 2.42 15.90
C THR A 737 -11.17 2.52 14.45
N LEU A 738 -10.23 3.44 14.20
CA LEU A 738 -9.57 3.63 12.91
C LEU A 738 -8.14 3.09 13.01
N ASP A 739 -7.96 1.79 12.90
CA ASP A 739 -6.65 1.18 12.89
C ASP A 739 -6.29 0.85 11.45
N GLY A 740 -5.75 1.81 10.69
CA GLY A 740 -5.03 1.68 9.41
C GLY A 740 -5.53 0.69 8.34
N SER A 741 -5.62 -0.58 8.71
CA SER A 741 -6.10 -1.75 8.01
C SER A 741 -7.57 -2.11 8.21
N GLU A 742 -8.20 -1.71 9.32
CA GLU A 742 -9.56 -2.10 9.69
C GLU A 742 -10.38 -0.89 10.19
N PHE A 743 -11.63 -0.84 9.74
CA PHE A 743 -12.66 0.07 10.25
C PHE A 743 -13.60 -0.74 11.15
N ASN A 744 -13.67 -0.39 12.43
CA ASN A 744 -14.59 -1.02 13.37
C ASN A 744 -15.42 0.04 14.10
N ALA A 745 -16.73 -0.17 14.19
CA ALA A 745 -17.61 0.62 15.03
C ALA A 745 -18.47 -0.28 15.92
N GLU A 746 -18.52 0.07 17.20
CA GLU A 746 -19.24 -0.68 18.23
C GLU A 746 -20.24 0.27 18.91
N LEU A 747 -21.49 -0.18 19.03
CA LEU A 747 -22.49 0.48 19.84
C LEU A 747 -22.48 -0.13 21.25
N VAL A 748 -22.20 0.71 22.24
CA VAL A 748 -22.16 0.34 23.65
C VAL A 748 -23.28 1.06 24.38
N CYS A 749 -24.09 0.31 25.12
CA CYS A 749 -25.17 0.84 25.94
C CYS A 749 -24.98 0.34 27.37
N GLN A 750 -24.86 1.26 28.34
CA GLN A 750 -24.65 0.92 29.76
C GLN A 750 -23.46 -0.04 30.00
N GLY A 751 -22.37 0.14 29.24
CA GLY A 751 -21.16 -0.68 29.37
C GLY A 751 -21.19 -2.03 28.64
N GLU A 752 -22.29 -2.38 27.98
CA GLU A 752 -22.41 -3.62 27.19
C GLU A 752 -22.40 -3.32 25.69
N VAL A 753 -21.70 -4.14 24.90
CA VAL A 753 -21.70 -4.07 23.43
C VAL A 753 -23.03 -4.65 22.91
N MET A 754 -23.86 -3.78 22.32
CA MET A 754 -25.21 -4.12 21.86
C MET A 754 -25.30 -4.26 20.34
N GLY A 755 -24.32 -3.71 19.63
CA GLY A 755 -24.15 -3.85 18.19
C GLY A 755 -22.68 -3.75 17.83
N ARG A 756 -22.24 -4.56 16.87
CA ARG A 756 -20.93 -4.44 16.25
C ARG A 756 -21.16 -4.38 14.74
N CYS A 757 -20.62 -3.38 14.06
CA CYS A 757 -20.55 -3.48 12.61
C CYS A 757 -19.33 -4.31 12.24
N SER A 758 -19.55 -5.46 11.61
CA SER A 758 -18.56 -5.96 10.66
C SER A 758 -18.90 -5.29 9.34
N ALA A 759 -17.99 -4.45 8.85
CA ALA A 759 -18.29 -3.57 7.74
C ALA A 759 -18.54 -4.37 6.45
N ARG A 760 -19.80 -4.40 6.00
CA ARG A 760 -20.11 -4.65 4.58
C ARG A 760 -20.08 -3.31 3.88
N PHE A 761 -18.93 -3.00 3.27
CA PHE A 761 -18.78 -1.84 2.41
C PHE A 761 -19.70 -2.02 1.21
N ARG A 762 -20.52 -1.00 0.93
CA ARG A 762 -21.46 -0.97 -0.21
C ARG A 762 -20.82 -0.35 -1.44
#